data_AF-A0A930HMG0-F1
#
_entry.id   AF-A0A930HMG0-F1
#
_cell.length_a   1.000
_cell.length_b   1.000
_cell.length_c   1.000
_cell.angle_alpha   90.00
_cell.angle_beta   90.00
_cell.angle_gamma   90.00
#
_symmetry.space_group_name_H-M   'P 1'
#
loop_
_entity.id
_entity.type
_entity.pdbx_description
1 polymer ?
#
loop_
_entity_poly.entity_id
_entity_poly.type
_entity_poly.pdbx_seq_one_letter_code
_entity_poly.pdbx_strand_id
1 'polypeptide(L)'
;MELLTIKHKDFTLIVECTKFDSIWNKAKNNVGEDKLFSTYSWSEGVVSVTRCQNSEEIFNIEQGIDAPATFFENVDYPIWIEFNDNVKTAQFGSILQNDNDRFSFRRHILAGFLNYGNEIGRSEIQIVYKIEKETKTFSFSFEVLSTKLDYHEHWRAIVEDIEREYRMLSLDYMRRTFHGFSPDQKGERPDIVWWSIFEKEQNTFIKACRNIIERPRRRLHGEEVYLRADKLKQIPHNIENKLAEHRKETAYLYCVEQQIQSNDTQENRFLKYALNEISKHYEELRQRIESIKNASDNMRIDMQKISEALKHLKRHSFFRSIGSFKGINQESLVLQKATGYCQVYRTWNILRRAYSLNDGLYRLQTKDIATLYEIWCFIEVSHIVKQQLHLEDKDVEHHNRMEMSGAFTWELGKGEHSRILFRKDGVELAELVYNPKNSDKENDNVGMKDLIVPTVPQKPDIVLQLTKNDLQQGMKMTYLFDAKYRLNGKEKGVDTPPDDAINQMHRYRDAIYYKDYDSKALKKEVIGGYILFPGDGERNDVAMSKFYKTIKDVNIGAFPLRPKDTRNRVLLEQFIEDLIKRKSYETIAQVIPQKGAYVEIGNRVLIGLVKEENKQYPKFLDSTATLYYTGKQFPTTIALQDLHFFMPYIKGKGIQDVYEIVKVRTITNKEVKQIDEKDADSETLRLAFELRHVRKQYATPQLIDTSKLINYTFIDTSFDELDGFVK
;
A
#
# COMPACT_ATOMS: atom_id res chain seq x y z
N MET A 1 31.48 -9.04 27.07
CA MET A 1 31.07 -10.44 27.25
C MET A 1 31.19 -11.09 25.90
N GLU A 2 32.02 -12.13 25.81
CA GLU A 2 32.17 -12.93 24.59
C GLU A 2 30.88 -13.71 24.39
N LEU A 3 30.14 -13.36 23.33
CA LEU A 3 28.83 -13.92 23.05
C LEU A 3 28.95 -15.17 22.15
N LEU A 4 29.79 -15.09 21.13
CA LEU A 4 30.02 -16.16 20.16
C LEU A 4 31.51 -16.25 19.83
N THR A 5 32.06 -17.45 19.90
CA THR A 5 33.46 -17.73 19.58
C THR A 5 33.54 -18.84 18.53
N ILE A 6 34.21 -18.54 17.42
CA ILE A 6 34.48 -19.48 16.32
C ILE A 6 35.98 -19.74 16.31
N LYS A 7 36.38 -20.98 16.60
CA LYS A 7 37.76 -21.43 16.46
C LYS A 7 37.92 -22.01 15.06
N HIS A 8 38.73 -21.37 14.24
CA HIS A 8 39.11 -21.83 12.91
C HIS A 8 40.59 -22.25 12.93
N LYS A 9 41.00 -23.11 11.98
CA LYS A 9 42.41 -23.56 11.89
C LYS A 9 43.42 -22.40 11.77
N ASP A 10 42.99 -21.31 11.13
CA ASP A 10 43.83 -20.16 10.77
C ASP A 10 43.60 -18.92 11.66
N PHE A 11 42.53 -18.88 12.46
CA PHE A 11 42.17 -17.71 13.29
C PHE A 11 41.14 -18.05 14.38
N THR A 12 40.96 -17.15 15.35
CA THR A 12 39.86 -17.16 16.30
C THR A 12 39.00 -15.90 16.10
N LEU A 13 37.70 -16.09 15.85
CA LEU A 13 36.72 -15.01 15.72
C LEU A 13 35.86 -14.95 16.98
N ILE A 14 35.77 -13.76 17.57
CA ILE A 14 35.01 -13.47 18.78
C ILE A 14 34.00 -12.36 18.44
N VAL A 15 32.74 -12.61 18.77
CA VAL A 15 31.67 -11.61 18.74
C VAL A 15 31.29 -11.28 20.17
N GLU A 16 31.25 -9.99 20.49
CA GLU A 16 30.86 -9.52 21.81
C GLU A 16 29.50 -8.83 21.78
N CYS A 17 28.80 -8.86 22.91
CA CYS A 17 27.63 -8.00 23.13
C CYS A 17 27.43 -7.78 24.63
N THR A 18 27.53 -6.53 25.08
CA THR A 18 27.42 -6.19 26.52
C THR A 18 26.00 -6.14 27.04
N LYS A 19 25.01 -6.01 26.15
CA LYS A 19 23.58 -5.88 26.49
C LYS A 19 22.76 -7.12 26.12
N PHE A 20 23.42 -8.22 25.77
CA PHE A 20 22.78 -9.39 25.19
C PHE A 20 21.65 -9.93 26.07
N ASP A 21 21.87 -10.11 27.37
CA ASP A 21 20.85 -10.65 28.27
C ASP A 21 19.60 -9.77 28.35
N SER A 22 19.76 -8.44 28.33
CA SER A 22 18.63 -7.51 28.28
C SER A 22 17.85 -7.62 26.97
N ILE A 23 18.55 -7.83 25.84
CA ILE A 23 17.95 -7.97 24.51
C ILE A 23 17.23 -9.32 24.41
N TRP A 24 17.87 -10.40 24.86
CA TRP A 24 17.31 -11.74 24.90
C TRP A 24 16.05 -11.79 25.74
N ASN A 25 16.08 -11.25 26.96
CA ASN A 25 14.91 -11.19 27.84
C ASN A 25 13.78 -10.35 27.23
N LYS A 26 14.10 -9.25 26.54
CA LYS A 26 13.11 -8.45 25.82
C LYS A 26 12.47 -9.24 24.67
N ALA A 27 13.27 -9.91 23.85
CA ALA A 27 12.79 -10.73 22.75
C ALA A 27 11.93 -11.89 23.26
N LYS A 28 12.40 -12.57 24.33
CA LYS A 28 11.69 -13.67 24.99
C LYS A 28 10.31 -13.23 25.50
N ASN A 29 10.24 -12.06 26.14
CA ASN A 29 8.98 -11.51 26.65
C ASN A 29 7.99 -11.06 25.56
N ASN A 30 8.50 -10.70 24.37
CA ASN A 30 7.68 -10.17 23.28
C ASN A 30 7.25 -11.23 22.27
N VAL A 31 8.12 -12.20 21.99
CA VAL A 31 7.98 -13.16 20.88
C VAL A 31 7.83 -14.60 21.37
N GLY A 32 8.34 -14.92 22.56
CA GLY A 32 8.42 -16.29 23.07
C GLY A 32 9.80 -16.92 22.82
N GLU A 33 10.32 -17.69 23.78
CA GLU A 33 11.66 -18.28 23.72
C GLU A 33 11.79 -19.38 22.66
N ASP A 34 10.71 -20.14 22.45
CA ASP A 34 10.58 -21.21 21.46
C ASP A 34 10.75 -20.73 20.02
N LYS A 35 10.69 -19.41 19.80
CA LYS A 35 10.78 -18.76 18.51
C LYS A 35 12.13 -18.08 18.26
N LEU A 36 13.04 -18.08 19.25
CA LEU A 36 14.33 -17.40 19.20
C LEU A 36 15.47 -18.35 18.81
N PHE A 37 15.33 -19.01 17.67
CA PHE A 37 16.34 -19.91 17.13
C PHE A 37 16.82 -19.44 15.75
N SER A 38 18.05 -19.82 15.42
CA SER A 38 18.70 -19.57 14.15
C SER A 38 19.46 -20.81 13.69
N THR A 39 19.43 -21.08 12.40
CA THR A 39 20.29 -22.10 11.78
C THR A 39 21.64 -21.48 11.42
N TYR A 40 22.73 -22.06 11.92
CA TYR A 40 24.09 -21.61 11.65
C TYR A 40 24.78 -22.49 10.61
N SER A 41 25.55 -21.88 9.70
CA SER A 41 26.33 -22.61 8.70
C SER A 41 27.65 -21.92 8.39
N TRP A 42 28.71 -22.66 8.10
CA TRP A 42 30.02 -22.07 7.82
C TRP A 42 30.83 -22.84 6.78
N SER A 43 31.84 -22.17 6.20
CA SER A 43 32.80 -22.78 5.28
C SER A 43 33.77 -23.74 6.01
N GLU A 44 34.48 -24.57 5.25
CA GLU A 44 35.45 -25.54 5.79
C GLU A 44 36.53 -24.90 6.67
N GLY A 45 37.09 -25.68 7.59
CA GLY A 45 38.22 -25.27 8.43
C GLY A 45 37.87 -24.83 9.86
N VAL A 46 36.59 -24.82 10.21
CA VAL A 46 36.12 -24.58 11.59
C VAL A 46 36.39 -25.80 12.48
N VAL A 47 36.94 -25.55 13.66
CA VAL A 47 37.24 -26.52 14.72
C VAL A 47 36.08 -26.60 15.71
N SER A 48 35.55 -25.46 16.13
CA SER A 48 34.40 -25.38 17.03
C SER A 48 33.69 -24.04 16.94
N VAL A 49 32.38 -24.04 17.19
CA VAL A 49 31.57 -22.82 17.37
C VAL A 49 30.90 -22.91 18.72
N THR A 50 31.16 -21.95 19.59
CA THR A 50 30.61 -21.90 20.95
C THR A 50 29.87 -20.59 21.18
N ARG A 51 28.70 -20.66 21.80
CA ARG A 51 27.92 -19.49 22.23
C ARG A 51 27.83 -19.46 23.75
N CYS A 52 28.06 -18.29 24.34
CA CYS A 52 27.91 -18.08 25.77
C CYS A 52 26.54 -17.47 26.09
N GLN A 53 25.90 -17.92 27.16
CA GLN A 53 24.67 -17.35 27.70
C GLN A 53 24.82 -17.14 29.22
N ASN A 54 24.33 -16.00 29.74
CA ASN A 54 24.36 -15.66 31.17
C ASN A 54 25.75 -15.69 31.86
N SER A 55 26.83 -15.49 31.09
CA SER A 55 28.23 -15.40 31.57
C SER A 55 28.84 -16.69 32.16
N GLU A 56 28.13 -17.82 32.14
CA GLU A 56 28.63 -19.09 32.70
C GLU A 56 28.28 -20.33 31.85
N GLU A 57 27.23 -20.30 31.02
CA GLU A 57 26.83 -21.44 30.18
C GLU A 57 27.40 -21.31 28.76
N ILE A 58 28.19 -22.30 28.35
CA ILE A 58 28.76 -22.39 26.99
C ILE A 58 28.11 -23.56 26.26
N PHE A 59 27.47 -23.26 25.13
CA PHE A 59 26.83 -24.24 24.27
C PHE A 59 27.62 -24.39 22.97
N ASN A 60 27.84 -25.63 22.53
CA ASN A 60 28.36 -25.89 21.19
C ASN A 60 27.24 -25.74 20.17
N ILE A 61 27.51 -25.02 19.08
CA ILE A 61 26.62 -24.91 17.93
C ILE A 61 27.06 -25.94 16.90
N GLU A 62 26.11 -26.74 16.42
CA GLU A 62 26.32 -27.70 15.35
C GLU A 62 25.88 -27.12 14.01
N GLN A 63 26.61 -27.45 12.95
CA GLN A 63 26.36 -26.92 11.61
C GLN A 63 25.03 -27.44 11.05
N GLY A 64 24.16 -26.53 10.61
CA GLY A 64 22.88 -26.87 9.99
C GLY A 64 21.78 -27.30 10.96
N ILE A 65 22.04 -27.27 12.27
CA ILE A 65 21.07 -27.55 13.32
C ILE A 65 20.66 -26.23 13.99
N ASP A 66 19.38 -26.11 14.31
CA ASP A 66 18.84 -24.93 14.97
C ASP A 66 19.41 -24.79 16.38
N ALA A 67 19.94 -23.61 16.66
CA ALA A 67 20.44 -23.24 17.97
C ALA A 67 19.89 -21.86 18.38
N PRO A 68 19.93 -21.49 19.67
CA PRO A 68 19.44 -20.20 20.13
C PRO A 68 20.09 -19.03 19.35
N ALA A 69 19.27 -18.03 19.00
CA ALA A 69 19.71 -16.91 18.19
C ALA A 69 20.75 -16.04 18.91
N THR A 70 21.69 -15.51 18.13
CA THR A 70 22.80 -14.66 18.62
C THR A 70 22.66 -13.22 18.13
N PHE A 71 22.12 -13.05 16.92
CA PHE A 71 22.06 -11.75 16.25
C PHE A 71 20.63 -11.22 16.22
N PHE A 72 20.48 -9.95 16.59
CA PHE A 72 19.22 -9.22 16.67
C PHE A 72 19.34 -7.85 15.99
N GLU A 73 18.22 -7.36 15.50
CA GLU A 73 18.09 -6.01 14.94
C GLU A 73 18.46 -4.90 15.93
N ASN A 74 19.00 -3.78 15.45
CA ASN A 74 19.35 -2.58 16.23
C ASN A 74 20.31 -2.85 17.41
N VAL A 75 21.21 -3.82 17.27
CA VAL A 75 22.23 -4.18 18.25
C VAL A 75 23.61 -4.01 17.63
N ASP A 76 24.53 -3.43 18.40
CA ASP A 76 25.94 -3.37 18.05
C ASP A 76 26.65 -4.66 18.47
N TYR A 77 27.30 -5.31 17.51
CA TYR A 77 28.12 -6.49 17.70
C TYR A 77 29.57 -6.16 17.37
N PRO A 78 30.41 -5.79 18.37
CA PRO A 78 31.84 -5.76 18.20
C PRO A 78 32.37 -7.14 17.80
N ILE A 79 33.25 -7.17 16.79
CA ILE A 79 33.85 -8.39 16.27
C ILE A 79 35.36 -8.22 16.27
N TRP A 80 36.03 -9.25 16.79
CA TRP A 80 37.48 -9.37 16.86
C TRP A 80 37.89 -10.67 16.19
N ILE A 81 38.81 -10.61 15.24
CA ILE A 81 39.37 -11.80 14.61
C ILE A 81 40.87 -11.77 14.80
N GLU A 82 41.38 -12.68 15.62
CA GLU A 82 42.80 -12.87 15.86
C GLU A 82 43.33 -13.97 14.94
N PHE A 83 44.19 -13.60 14.00
CA PHE A 83 44.77 -14.54 13.05
C PHE A 83 46.10 -15.09 13.57
N ASN A 84 46.41 -16.33 13.17
CA ASN A 84 47.72 -16.92 13.42
C ASN A 84 48.82 -16.15 12.65
N ASP A 85 50.08 -16.27 13.10
CA ASP A 85 51.24 -15.55 12.55
C ASP A 85 51.46 -15.75 11.03
N ASN A 86 50.93 -16.83 10.46
CA ASN A 86 51.01 -17.14 9.03
C ASN A 86 50.12 -16.26 8.14
N VAL A 87 49.17 -15.51 8.70
CA VAL A 87 48.27 -14.62 7.96
C VAL A 87 48.86 -13.21 7.90
N LYS A 88 49.19 -12.75 6.68
CA LYS A 88 49.85 -11.46 6.47
C LYS A 88 48.87 -10.29 6.33
N THR A 89 47.71 -10.53 5.73
CA THR A 89 46.69 -9.50 5.48
C THR A 89 45.31 -10.14 5.58
N ALA A 90 44.37 -9.42 6.20
CA ALA A 90 42.96 -9.78 6.23
C ALA A 90 42.08 -8.55 6.02
N GLN A 91 40.89 -8.76 5.47
CA GLN A 91 39.88 -7.74 5.30
C GLN A 91 38.49 -8.34 5.51
N PHE A 92 37.55 -7.49 5.90
CA PHE A 92 36.13 -7.85 5.87
C PHE A 92 35.68 -7.97 4.40
N GLY A 93 34.86 -8.98 4.11
CA GLY A 93 34.47 -9.37 2.76
C GLY A 93 33.11 -8.84 2.32
N SER A 94 32.63 -7.70 2.83
CA SER A 94 31.36 -7.13 2.40
C SER A 94 31.46 -6.56 0.98
N ILE A 95 30.36 -6.58 0.25
CA ILE A 95 30.23 -5.91 -1.05
C ILE A 95 30.01 -4.40 -0.85
N LEU A 96 29.48 -4.01 0.31
CA LEU A 96 29.30 -2.61 0.67
C LEU A 96 30.59 -2.06 1.26
N GLN A 97 31.20 -1.09 0.57
CA GLN A 97 32.43 -0.45 1.04
C GLN A 97 32.25 0.16 2.44
N ASN A 98 31.07 0.72 2.73
CA ASN A 98 30.73 1.27 4.05
C ASN A 98 30.85 0.26 5.20
N ASP A 99 30.60 -1.04 4.95
CA ASP A 99 30.75 -2.07 5.98
C ASP A 99 32.22 -2.45 6.14
N ASN A 100 32.96 -2.54 5.03
CA ASN A 100 34.40 -2.83 5.07
C ASN A 100 35.17 -1.74 5.82
N ASP A 101 34.80 -0.47 5.64
CA ASP A 101 35.44 0.68 6.28
C ASP A 101 35.26 0.69 7.81
N ARG A 102 34.31 -0.09 8.36
CA ARG A 102 34.10 -0.28 9.81
C ARG A 102 35.09 -1.26 10.43
N PHE A 103 35.84 -2.00 9.60
CA PHE A 103 36.82 -2.97 10.06
C PHE A 103 38.24 -2.48 9.79
N SER A 104 39.12 -2.68 10.77
CA SER A 104 40.53 -2.33 10.66
C SER A 104 41.42 -3.52 10.99
N PHE A 105 42.39 -3.79 10.12
CA PHE A 105 43.38 -4.84 10.33
C PHE A 105 44.68 -4.24 10.88
N ARG A 106 45.09 -4.64 12.07
CA ARG A 106 46.36 -4.24 12.70
C ARG A 106 46.92 -5.36 13.55
N ARG A 107 48.23 -5.62 13.45
CA ARG A 107 48.96 -6.61 14.28
C ARG A 107 48.27 -7.98 14.35
N HIS A 108 47.94 -8.55 13.18
CA HIS A 108 47.22 -9.84 13.05
C HIS A 108 45.80 -9.86 13.63
N ILE A 109 45.22 -8.71 13.97
CA ILE A 109 43.84 -8.60 14.46
C ILE A 109 43.02 -7.79 13.46
N LEU A 110 41.88 -8.34 13.01
CA LEU A 110 40.85 -7.60 12.29
C LEU A 110 39.73 -7.28 13.29
N ALA A 111 39.50 -5.99 13.55
CA ALA A 111 38.50 -5.54 14.53
C ALA A 111 37.53 -4.53 13.92
N GLY A 112 36.25 -4.63 14.27
CA GLY A 112 35.19 -3.75 13.82
C GLY A 112 33.88 -4.02 14.57
N PHE A 113 32.77 -3.50 14.07
CA PHE A 113 31.45 -3.81 14.62
C PHE A 113 30.41 -3.93 13.51
N LEU A 114 29.43 -4.81 13.73
CA LEU A 114 28.25 -4.95 12.88
C LEU A 114 27.03 -4.41 13.61
N ASN A 115 26.19 -3.67 12.89
CA ASN A 115 24.88 -3.25 13.34
C ASN A 115 23.90 -3.47 12.20
N TYR A 116 22.90 -4.30 12.47
CA TYR A 116 21.91 -4.72 11.49
C TYR A 116 20.69 -3.81 11.44
N GLY A 117 20.65 -2.64 12.07
CA GLY A 117 19.51 -1.71 11.98
C GLY A 117 18.14 -2.39 12.07
N ASN A 118 17.28 -2.21 11.07
CA ASN A 118 16.04 -2.96 10.89
C ASN A 118 16.16 -4.09 9.85
N GLU A 119 17.37 -4.45 9.51
CA GLU A 119 17.76 -5.40 8.49
C GLU A 119 17.76 -6.83 9.06
N ILE A 120 16.61 -7.51 8.99
CA ILE A 120 16.42 -8.87 9.53
C ILE A 120 16.57 -9.96 8.45
N GLY A 121 16.76 -11.20 8.90
CA GLY A 121 16.84 -12.38 8.07
C GLY A 121 18.23 -12.99 7.97
N ARG A 122 18.44 -13.85 6.97
CA ARG A 122 19.72 -14.56 6.80
C ARG A 122 20.83 -13.58 6.44
N SER A 123 21.91 -13.61 7.22
CA SER A 123 23.10 -12.79 7.06
C SER A 123 24.34 -13.68 7.09
N GLU A 124 25.46 -13.16 6.60
CA GLU A 124 26.75 -13.81 6.70
C GLU A 124 27.86 -12.84 7.09
N ILE A 125 28.84 -13.35 7.83
CA ILE A 125 30.14 -12.73 8.05
C ILE A 125 31.09 -13.35 7.05
N GLN A 126 31.65 -12.52 6.16
CA GLN A 126 32.67 -12.94 5.20
C GLN A 126 34.01 -12.31 5.53
N ILE A 127 35.06 -13.12 5.49
CA ILE A 127 36.43 -12.71 5.76
C ILE A 127 37.30 -13.17 4.62
N VAL A 128 38.08 -12.26 4.05
CA VAL A 128 39.06 -12.56 3.01
C VAL A 128 40.45 -12.33 3.60
N TYR A 129 41.28 -13.38 3.60
CA TYR A 129 42.62 -13.34 4.21
C TYR A 129 43.65 -14.06 3.36
N LYS A 130 44.92 -13.69 3.51
CA LYS A 130 46.02 -14.27 2.73
C LYS A 130 46.98 -15.06 3.60
N ILE A 131 47.18 -16.31 3.22
CA ILE A 131 48.24 -17.18 3.75
C ILE A 131 49.26 -17.34 2.62
N GLU A 132 50.49 -16.90 2.87
CA GLU A 132 51.56 -16.90 1.86
C GLU A 132 51.18 -16.19 0.54
N LYS A 133 50.89 -16.95 -0.53
CA LYS A 133 50.44 -16.46 -1.85
C LYS A 133 48.98 -16.79 -2.15
N GLU A 134 48.30 -17.57 -1.32
CA GLU A 134 46.92 -17.99 -1.53
C GLU A 134 45.96 -17.05 -0.81
N THR A 135 44.88 -16.68 -1.49
CA THR A 135 43.77 -15.92 -0.91
C THR A 135 42.68 -16.89 -0.50
N LYS A 136 42.36 -16.93 0.79
CA LYS A 136 41.28 -17.73 1.33
C LYS A 136 40.09 -16.84 1.69
N THR A 137 38.90 -17.44 1.62
CA THR A 137 37.65 -16.82 2.04
C THR A 137 36.99 -17.72 3.07
N PHE A 138 36.56 -17.12 4.17
CA PHE A 138 35.74 -17.77 5.19
C PHE A 138 34.35 -17.13 5.21
N SER A 139 33.32 -17.95 5.32
CA SER A 139 31.93 -17.50 5.50
C SER A 139 31.30 -18.16 6.72
N PHE A 140 30.58 -17.35 7.50
CA PHE A 140 29.74 -17.79 8.62
C PHE A 140 28.35 -17.18 8.48
N SER A 141 27.35 -18.00 8.22
CA SER A 141 25.96 -17.61 8.03
C SER A 141 25.10 -17.91 9.24
N PHE A 142 24.12 -17.04 9.49
CA PHE A 142 23.18 -17.07 10.61
C PHE A 142 21.94 -16.24 10.24
N GLU A 143 21.00 -16.13 11.16
CA GLU A 143 19.81 -15.29 11.02
C GLU A 143 19.83 -14.17 12.06
N VAL A 144 19.48 -12.96 11.60
CA VAL A 144 19.25 -11.78 12.43
C VAL A 144 17.76 -11.73 12.72
N LEU A 145 17.38 -11.83 14.00
CA LEU A 145 15.99 -11.87 14.43
C LEU A 145 15.48 -10.50 14.90
N SER A 146 14.16 -10.34 14.88
CA SER A 146 13.48 -9.20 15.51
C SER A 146 13.23 -9.44 16.99
N THR A 147 13.27 -8.37 17.78
CA THR A 147 12.86 -8.38 19.20
C THR A 147 11.38 -8.03 19.40
N LYS A 148 10.66 -7.70 18.32
CA LYS A 148 9.30 -7.12 18.32
C LYS A 148 8.27 -8.01 17.63
N LEU A 149 8.69 -8.73 16.59
CA LEU A 149 7.85 -9.65 15.84
C LEU A 149 8.52 -11.03 15.73
N ASP A 150 7.68 -12.05 15.62
CA ASP A 150 8.12 -13.39 15.24
C ASP A 150 8.64 -13.43 13.80
N TYR A 151 9.93 -13.67 13.67
CA TYR A 151 10.61 -13.80 12.38
C TYR A 151 10.20 -15.05 11.59
N HIS A 152 9.80 -16.14 12.25
CA HIS A 152 9.49 -17.39 11.56
C HIS A 152 8.05 -17.41 11.06
N GLU A 153 7.12 -16.82 11.82
CA GLU A 153 5.69 -16.81 11.45
C GLU A 153 5.18 -15.48 10.91
N HIS A 154 5.42 -14.36 11.59
CA HIS A 154 4.80 -13.07 11.26
C HIS A 154 5.45 -12.45 10.03
N TRP A 155 6.77 -12.53 9.96
CA TRP A 155 7.53 -12.06 8.82
C TRP A 155 7.12 -12.75 7.51
N ARG A 156 6.98 -14.08 7.51
CA ARG A 156 6.54 -14.83 6.32
C ARG A 156 5.14 -14.40 5.89
N ALA A 157 4.23 -14.20 6.85
CA ALA A 157 2.89 -13.71 6.57
C ALA A 157 2.89 -12.32 5.91
N ILE A 158 3.68 -11.36 6.45
CA ILE A 158 3.84 -10.02 5.86
C ILE A 158 4.25 -10.12 4.39
N VAL A 159 5.26 -10.94 4.10
CA VAL A 159 5.76 -11.11 2.72
C VAL A 159 4.71 -11.75 1.84
N GLU A 160 4.06 -12.83 2.29
CA GLU A 160 3.02 -13.53 1.52
C GLU A 160 1.82 -12.62 1.22
N ASP A 161 1.40 -11.78 2.16
CA ASP A 161 0.29 -10.84 1.99
C ASP A 161 0.66 -9.74 0.98
N ILE A 162 1.89 -9.20 1.06
CA ILE A 162 2.42 -8.24 0.08
C ILE A 162 2.49 -8.87 -1.32
N GLU A 163 2.98 -10.11 -1.42
CA GLU A 163 3.08 -10.83 -2.70
C GLU A 163 1.71 -11.11 -3.33
N ARG A 164 0.70 -11.39 -2.51
CA ARG A 164 -0.68 -11.62 -2.96
C ARG A 164 -1.29 -10.38 -3.58
N GLU A 165 -1.13 -9.23 -2.92
CA GLU A 165 -1.70 -7.96 -3.36
C GLU A 165 -0.93 -7.39 -4.57
N TYR A 166 0.40 -7.49 -4.54
CA TYR A 166 1.29 -6.92 -5.54
C TYR A 166 2.20 -8.00 -6.14
N ARG A 167 1.62 -8.84 -7.01
CA ARG A 167 2.28 -9.95 -7.73
C ARG A 167 3.64 -9.66 -8.41
N MET A 168 4.03 -8.39 -8.61
CA MET A 168 5.32 -7.98 -9.19
C MET A 168 6.22 -7.12 -8.27
N LEU A 169 5.72 -6.64 -7.13
CA LEU A 169 6.51 -5.90 -6.12
C LEU A 169 7.70 -6.74 -5.66
N SER A 170 7.44 -8.05 -5.58
CA SER A 170 8.37 -9.04 -5.12
C SER A 170 9.63 -9.09 -5.97
N LEU A 171 9.59 -8.90 -7.29
CA LEU A 171 10.80 -9.02 -8.12
C LEU A 171 11.83 -7.90 -7.91
N ASP A 172 11.39 -6.69 -7.57
CA ASP A 172 12.29 -5.54 -7.31
C ASP A 172 12.73 -5.47 -5.84
N TYR A 173 11.88 -5.91 -4.89
CA TYR A 173 12.23 -6.09 -3.47
C TYR A 173 13.08 -7.35 -3.23
N MET A 174 12.88 -8.41 -4.02
CA MET A 174 13.71 -9.63 -4.07
C MET A 174 15.09 -9.38 -4.69
N ARG A 175 15.38 -8.19 -5.26
CA ARG A 175 16.77 -7.80 -5.57
C ARG A 175 17.68 -7.91 -4.35
N ARG A 176 17.08 -7.90 -3.15
CA ARG A 176 17.80 -8.01 -1.89
C ARG A 176 17.84 -9.44 -1.31
N THR A 177 16.80 -10.27 -1.32
CA THR A 177 16.93 -11.73 -1.03
C THR A 177 15.65 -12.55 -1.20
N PHE A 178 15.82 -13.81 -1.63
CA PHE A 178 14.85 -14.91 -1.48
C PHE A 178 15.26 -15.85 -0.33
N HIS A 179 14.25 -16.53 0.21
CA HIS A 179 14.35 -17.56 1.24
C HIS A 179 14.95 -18.85 0.67
N GLY A 180 15.90 -19.44 1.39
CA GLY A 180 16.49 -20.72 1.02
C GLY A 180 15.54 -21.89 1.26
N PHE A 181 15.13 -22.56 0.18
CA PHE A 181 15.24 -24.00 0.14
C PHE A 181 16.73 -24.34 0.30
N SER A 182 17.11 -25.12 1.33
CA SER A 182 18.51 -25.45 1.60
C SER A 182 19.18 -26.14 0.39
N PRO A 183 20.39 -25.73 -0.02
CA PRO A 183 21.17 -26.44 -1.02
C PRO A 183 21.92 -27.64 -0.42
N ASP A 184 21.94 -28.75 -1.15
CA ASP A 184 22.83 -29.88 -0.91
C ASP A 184 24.19 -29.63 -1.62
N GLN A 185 25.26 -30.27 -1.16
CA GLN A 185 26.68 -29.95 -1.42
C GLN A 185 27.17 -30.08 -2.89
N LYS A 186 26.28 -30.29 -3.86
CA LYS A 186 26.61 -30.38 -5.29
C LYS A 186 25.75 -29.46 -6.14
N GLY A 187 25.98 -28.15 -6.04
CA GLY A 187 25.91 -27.20 -7.17
C GLY A 187 24.70 -27.23 -8.13
N GLU A 188 23.54 -27.75 -7.75
CA GLU A 188 22.32 -27.71 -8.56
C GLU A 188 21.18 -27.12 -7.75
N ARG A 189 20.56 -26.04 -8.28
CA ARG A 189 19.14 -25.60 -8.20
C ARG A 189 18.92 -24.07 -8.44
N PRO A 190 19.14 -23.58 -9.68
CA PRO A 190 18.42 -22.42 -10.25
C PRO A 190 17.18 -22.82 -11.07
N ASP A 191 17.17 -24.07 -11.55
CA ASP A 191 16.22 -24.57 -12.54
C ASP A 191 14.80 -24.78 -11.97
N ILE A 192 14.67 -25.21 -10.70
CA ILE A 192 13.35 -25.52 -10.10
C ILE A 192 12.48 -24.27 -9.95
N VAL A 193 13.06 -23.12 -9.60
CA VAL A 193 12.33 -21.85 -9.46
C VAL A 193 11.85 -21.39 -10.83
N TRP A 194 12.74 -21.41 -11.84
CA TRP A 194 12.38 -21.12 -13.22
C TRP A 194 11.26 -22.05 -13.71
N TRP A 195 11.35 -23.35 -13.41
CA TRP A 195 10.33 -24.35 -13.73
C TRP A 195 8.99 -24.05 -13.06
N SER A 196 8.96 -23.77 -11.75
CA SER A 196 7.72 -23.48 -11.03
C SER A 196 7.00 -22.23 -11.54
N ILE A 197 7.75 -21.24 -12.01
CA ILE A 197 7.21 -20.02 -12.61
C ILE A 197 6.68 -20.34 -14.01
N PHE A 198 7.47 -21.06 -14.82
CA PHE A 198 7.06 -21.41 -16.17
C PHE A 198 5.90 -22.40 -16.19
N GLU A 199 5.82 -23.35 -15.27
CA GLU A 199 4.74 -24.33 -15.16
C GLU A 199 3.37 -23.66 -15.02
N LYS A 200 3.30 -22.55 -14.27
CA LYS A 200 2.08 -21.75 -14.11
C LYS A 200 1.72 -20.97 -15.37
N GLU A 201 2.72 -20.53 -16.14
CA GLU A 201 2.54 -19.66 -17.32
C GLU A 201 2.58 -20.40 -18.67
N GLN A 202 2.97 -21.69 -18.70
CA GLN A 202 3.30 -22.43 -19.93
C GLN A 202 2.12 -22.51 -20.91
N ASN A 203 0.91 -22.75 -20.41
CA ASN A 203 -0.29 -22.84 -21.24
C ASN A 203 -0.67 -21.48 -21.83
N THR A 204 -0.57 -20.41 -21.03
CA THR A 204 -0.78 -19.03 -21.46
C THR A 204 0.23 -18.65 -22.52
N PHE A 205 1.51 -18.97 -22.32
CA PHE A 205 2.59 -18.69 -23.25
C PHE A 205 2.41 -19.41 -24.60
N ILE A 206 2.12 -20.72 -24.57
CA ILE A 206 1.89 -21.52 -25.78
C ILE A 206 0.67 -21.00 -26.55
N LYS A 207 -0.43 -20.68 -25.86
CA LYS A 207 -1.64 -20.12 -26.47
C LYS A 207 -1.36 -18.76 -27.10
N ALA A 208 -0.63 -17.90 -26.41
CA ALA A 208 -0.24 -16.58 -26.92
C ALA A 208 0.63 -16.70 -28.19
N CYS A 209 1.60 -17.62 -28.20
CA CYS A 209 2.42 -17.89 -29.38
C CYS A 209 1.56 -18.38 -30.58
N ARG A 210 0.62 -19.30 -30.35
CA ARG A 210 -0.30 -19.79 -31.40
C ARG A 210 -1.14 -18.65 -31.98
N ASN A 211 -1.74 -17.83 -31.12
CA ASN A 211 -2.55 -16.69 -31.54
C ASN A 211 -1.77 -15.71 -32.43
N ILE A 212 -0.51 -15.44 -32.08
CA ILE A 212 0.35 -14.57 -32.90
C ILE A 212 0.69 -15.22 -34.24
N ILE A 213 1.01 -16.51 -34.26
CA ILE A 213 1.36 -17.23 -35.49
C ILE A 213 0.16 -17.28 -36.45
N GLU A 214 -1.06 -17.44 -35.95
CA GLU A 214 -2.28 -17.45 -36.76
C GLU A 214 -2.64 -16.05 -37.31
N ARG A 215 -2.35 -15.00 -36.53
CA ARG A 215 -2.67 -13.61 -36.91
C ARG A 215 -1.46 -12.69 -36.67
N PRO A 216 -0.38 -12.86 -37.44
CA PRO A 216 0.85 -12.13 -37.19
C PRO A 216 0.70 -10.68 -37.58
N ARG A 217 1.36 -9.79 -36.82
CA ARG A 217 1.46 -8.39 -37.22
C ARG A 217 2.27 -8.30 -38.51
N ARG A 218 1.73 -7.54 -39.47
CA ARG A 218 2.38 -7.22 -40.74
C ARG A 218 2.77 -5.75 -40.74
N ARG A 219 3.88 -5.45 -41.40
CA ARG A 219 4.29 -4.08 -41.70
C ARG A 219 4.56 -3.97 -43.20
N LEU A 220 4.24 -2.81 -43.77
CA LEU A 220 4.68 -2.50 -45.12
C LEU A 220 6.19 -2.25 -45.10
N HIS A 221 6.90 -3.00 -45.93
CA HIS A 221 8.33 -2.86 -46.15
C HIS A 221 8.54 -2.47 -47.60
N GLY A 222 9.32 -1.42 -47.82
CA GLY A 222 9.78 -1.02 -49.13
C GLY A 222 10.86 -1.96 -49.62
N GLU A 223 10.61 -2.64 -50.73
CA GLU A 223 11.64 -3.37 -51.46
C GLU A 223 11.98 -2.60 -52.74
N GLU A 224 13.28 -2.40 -52.99
CA GLU A 224 13.76 -1.79 -54.23
C GLU A 224 13.64 -2.80 -55.37
N VAL A 225 12.74 -2.52 -56.32
CA VAL A 225 12.53 -3.34 -57.51
C VAL A 225 12.92 -2.54 -58.75
N TYR A 226 13.63 -3.21 -59.66
CA TYR A 226 14.04 -2.65 -60.94
C TYR A 226 13.01 -2.99 -62.02
N LEU A 227 12.22 -2.00 -62.44
CA LEU A 227 11.14 -2.18 -63.41
C LEU A 227 11.37 -1.36 -64.67
N ARG A 228 10.95 -1.89 -65.82
CA ARG A 228 10.89 -1.12 -67.07
C ARG A 228 9.76 -0.09 -67.01
N ALA A 229 9.86 0.96 -67.81
CA ALA A 229 8.89 2.06 -67.84
C ALA A 229 7.44 1.60 -68.07
N ASP A 230 7.21 0.54 -68.86
CA ASP A 230 5.89 -0.02 -69.17
C ASP A 230 5.25 -0.80 -68.00
N LYS A 231 6.03 -1.17 -66.98
CA LYS A 231 5.57 -1.91 -65.80
C LYS A 231 5.32 -1.00 -64.59
N LEU A 232 5.60 0.29 -64.70
CA LEU A 232 5.34 1.28 -63.65
C LEU A 232 3.85 1.62 -63.59
N LYS A 233 3.17 1.26 -62.48
CA LYS A 233 1.75 1.60 -62.27
C LYS A 233 1.54 3.07 -61.90
N GLN A 234 2.52 3.66 -61.20
CA GLN A 234 2.54 5.05 -60.80
C GLN A 234 4.01 5.50 -60.83
N ILE A 235 4.26 6.74 -61.27
CA ILE A 235 5.61 7.30 -61.38
C ILE A 235 5.90 8.08 -60.09
N PRO A 236 6.75 7.57 -59.19
CA PRO A 236 7.16 8.35 -58.02
C PRO A 236 8.06 9.52 -58.44
N HIS A 237 7.93 10.65 -57.73
CA HIS A 237 8.57 11.91 -58.10
C HIS A 237 10.10 11.82 -58.20
N ASN A 238 10.72 10.90 -57.45
CA ASN A 238 12.16 10.68 -57.45
C ASN A 238 12.72 10.04 -58.74
N ILE A 239 11.89 9.44 -59.60
CA ILE A 239 12.31 8.86 -60.88
C ILE A 239 11.90 9.70 -62.09
N GLU A 240 11.14 10.78 -61.91
CA GLU A 240 10.54 11.57 -62.99
C GLU A 240 11.59 12.16 -63.94
N ASN A 241 12.67 12.75 -63.38
CA ASN A 241 13.79 13.28 -64.18
C ASN A 241 14.53 12.17 -64.93
N LYS A 242 14.80 11.03 -64.27
CA LYS A 242 15.46 9.87 -64.89
C LYS A 242 14.61 9.28 -66.02
N LEU A 243 13.29 9.28 -65.85
CA LEU A 243 12.34 8.80 -66.86
C LEU A 243 12.28 9.74 -68.07
N ALA A 244 12.45 11.06 -67.87
CA ALA A 244 12.56 12.02 -68.96
C ALA A 244 13.89 11.85 -69.73
N GLU A 245 14.99 11.63 -69.01
CA GLU A 245 16.34 11.43 -69.59
C GLU A 245 16.42 10.14 -70.41
N HIS A 246 16.00 9.00 -69.84
CA HIS A 246 16.12 7.68 -70.47
C HIS A 246 14.85 7.24 -71.21
N ARG A 247 13.96 8.18 -71.57
CA ARG A 247 12.66 7.89 -72.22
C ARG A 247 12.78 7.09 -73.51
N LYS A 248 13.90 7.24 -74.23
CA LYS A 248 14.18 6.56 -75.52
C LYS A 248 14.85 5.19 -75.35
N GLU A 249 15.29 4.85 -74.13
CA GLU A 249 16.01 3.61 -73.83
C GLU A 249 15.03 2.54 -73.35
N THR A 250 14.59 1.67 -74.26
CA THR A 250 13.54 0.68 -74.00
C THR A 250 13.94 -0.41 -73.00
N ALA A 251 15.24 -0.63 -72.79
CA ALA A 251 15.80 -1.61 -71.87
C ALA A 251 16.17 -1.04 -70.49
N TYR A 252 16.05 0.28 -70.29
CA TYR A 252 16.43 0.92 -69.04
C TYR A 252 15.51 0.49 -67.88
N LEU A 253 16.11 0.14 -66.73
CA LEU A 253 15.40 -0.29 -65.54
C LEU A 253 15.40 0.82 -64.49
N TYR A 254 14.20 1.20 -64.05
CA TYR A 254 13.97 2.20 -63.03
C TYR A 254 13.85 1.52 -61.67
N CYS A 255 14.68 1.94 -60.72
CA CYS A 255 14.58 1.52 -59.33
C CYS A 255 13.38 2.21 -58.68
N VAL A 256 12.39 1.44 -58.26
CA VAL A 256 11.21 1.92 -57.53
C VAL A 256 11.01 1.13 -56.25
N GLU A 257 10.55 1.81 -55.21
CA GLU A 257 10.21 1.18 -53.94
C GLU A 257 8.78 0.61 -54.03
N GLN A 258 8.65 -0.71 -53.98
CA GLN A 258 7.36 -1.37 -53.88
C GLN A 258 7.06 -1.72 -52.42
N GLN A 259 5.89 -1.32 -51.94
CA GLN A 259 5.44 -1.65 -50.59
C GLN A 259 4.87 -3.08 -50.57
N ILE A 260 5.57 -3.99 -49.89
CA ILE A 260 5.15 -5.38 -49.70
C ILE A 260 4.79 -5.60 -48.24
N GLN A 261 3.73 -6.37 -47.99
CA GLN A 261 3.41 -6.79 -46.63
C GLN A 261 4.44 -7.81 -46.15
N SER A 262 5.30 -7.41 -45.22
CA SER A 262 6.26 -8.30 -44.57
C SER A 262 5.78 -8.69 -43.18
N ASN A 263 6.00 -9.97 -42.83
CA ASN A 263 5.84 -10.48 -41.46
C ASN A 263 7.08 -10.19 -40.61
N ASP A 264 8.17 -9.67 -41.20
CA ASP A 264 9.43 -9.46 -40.51
C ASP A 264 9.43 -8.15 -39.69
N THR A 265 8.62 -8.12 -38.65
CA THR A 265 8.55 -6.98 -37.70
C THR A 265 9.46 -7.21 -36.49
N GLN A 266 9.81 -6.14 -35.78
CA GLN A 266 10.63 -6.24 -34.58
C GLN A 266 9.97 -7.11 -33.49
N GLU A 267 8.65 -7.06 -33.38
CA GLU A 267 7.86 -7.87 -32.44
C GLU A 267 7.86 -9.35 -32.82
N ASN A 268 7.78 -9.67 -34.12
CA ASN A 268 7.87 -11.04 -34.62
C ASN A 268 9.29 -11.60 -34.48
N ARG A 269 10.32 -10.77 -34.69
CA ARG A 269 11.72 -11.11 -34.38
C ARG A 269 11.89 -11.38 -32.88
N PHE A 270 11.30 -10.56 -32.01
CA PHE A 270 11.31 -10.78 -30.57
C PHE A 270 10.61 -12.10 -30.19
N LEU A 271 9.42 -12.39 -30.74
CA LEU A 271 8.71 -13.65 -30.51
C LEU A 271 9.60 -14.86 -30.86
N LYS A 272 10.24 -14.82 -32.04
CA LYS A 272 11.17 -15.87 -32.49
C LYS A 272 12.33 -16.06 -31.51
N TYR A 273 12.89 -14.97 -31.02
CA TYR A 273 13.99 -14.98 -30.05
C TYR A 273 13.55 -15.55 -28.69
N ALA A 274 12.48 -15.00 -28.09
CA ALA A 274 11.98 -15.44 -26.78
C ALA A 274 11.57 -16.92 -26.78
N LEU A 275 10.87 -17.37 -27.84
CA LEU A 275 10.50 -18.78 -27.99
C LEU A 275 11.74 -19.69 -28.07
N ASN A 276 12.78 -19.29 -28.79
CA ASN A 276 14.01 -20.08 -28.90
C ASN A 276 14.74 -20.23 -27.56
N GLU A 277 14.90 -19.13 -26.84
CA GLU A 277 15.60 -19.12 -25.55
C GLU A 277 14.85 -19.92 -24.48
N ILE A 278 13.54 -19.69 -24.33
CA ILE A 278 12.69 -20.43 -23.38
C ILE A 278 12.69 -21.92 -23.72
N SER A 279 12.54 -22.29 -25.00
CA SER A 279 12.50 -23.70 -25.40
C SER A 279 13.84 -24.41 -25.18
N LYS A 280 14.96 -23.72 -25.42
CA LYS A 280 16.30 -24.27 -25.19
C LYS A 280 16.48 -24.59 -23.70
N HIS A 281 16.18 -23.64 -22.84
CA HIS A 281 16.36 -23.82 -21.40
C HIS A 281 15.39 -24.86 -20.80
N TYR A 282 14.14 -24.88 -21.27
CA TYR A 282 13.18 -25.91 -20.86
C TYR A 282 13.68 -27.32 -21.17
N GLU A 283 14.32 -27.52 -22.33
CA GLU A 283 14.87 -28.82 -22.71
C GLU A 283 16.07 -29.22 -21.84
N GLU A 284 16.98 -28.29 -21.55
CA GLU A 284 18.12 -28.51 -20.65
C GLU A 284 17.66 -28.94 -19.26
N LEU A 285 16.66 -28.23 -18.72
CA LEU A 285 16.05 -28.50 -17.43
C LEU A 285 15.35 -29.86 -17.41
N ARG A 286 14.60 -30.16 -18.46
CA ARG A 286 13.91 -31.44 -18.61
C ARG A 286 14.87 -32.62 -18.58
N GLN A 287 15.97 -32.55 -19.34
CA GLN A 287 16.99 -33.60 -19.36
C GLN A 287 17.61 -33.82 -17.97
N ARG A 288 17.84 -32.74 -17.21
CA ARG A 288 18.32 -32.83 -15.83
C ARG A 288 17.31 -33.51 -14.91
N ILE A 289 16.05 -33.10 -14.94
CA ILE A 289 14.99 -33.69 -14.10
C ILE A 289 14.76 -35.17 -14.44
N GLU A 290 14.82 -35.54 -15.73
CA GLU A 290 14.66 -36.93 -16.17
C GLU A 290 15.81 -37.84 -15.70
N SER A 291 17.02 -37.28 -15.52
CA SER A 291 18.19 -38.00 -15.01
C SER A 291 18.08 -38.37 -13.52
N ILE A 292 17.15 -37.78 -12.77
CA ILE A 292 16.89 -38.07 -11.36
C ILE A 292 16.14 -39.41 -11.26
N LYS A 293 16.70 -40.37 -10.50
CA LYS A 293 16.19 -41.75 -10.38
C LYS A 293 14.77 -41.89 -9.80
N ASN A 294 14.21 -40.84 -9.19
CA ASN A 294 12.91 -40.84 -8.50
C ASN A 294 11.86 -39.88 -9.11
N ALA A 295 12.04 -39.42 -10.36
CA ALA A 295 11.03 -38.57 -11.01
C ALA A 295 9.76 -39.36 -11.36
N SER A 296 8.58 -38.82 -11.04
CA SER A 296 7.27 -39.43 -11.33
C SER A 296 7.04 -39.57 -12.84
N ASP A 297 6.51 -40.73 -13.27
CA ASP A 297 6.21 -40.99 -14.69
C ASP A 297 5.20 -39.99 -15.27
N ASN A 298 4.24 -39.51 -14.46
CA ASN A 298 3.28 -38.48 -14.88
C ASN A 298 3.99 -37.15 -15.19
N MET A 299 4.93 -36.74 -14.34
CA MET A 299 5.71 -35.52 -14.54
C MET A 299 6.56 -35.62 -15.82
N ARG A 300 7.19 -36.78 -16.08
CA ARG A 300 7.96 -37.02 -17.30
C ARG A 300 7.11 -36.90 -18.56
N ILE A 301 5.91 -37.49 -18.54
CA ILE A 301 4.96 -37.41 -19.65
C ILE A 301 4.54 -35.96 -19.92
N ASP A 302 4.22 -35.20 -18.88
CA ASP A 302 3.79 -33.81 -19.04
C ASP A 302 4.93 -32.91 -19.51
N MET A 303 6.16 -33.12 -19.03
CA MET A 303 7.34 -32.42 -19.53
C MET A 303 7.65 -32.74 -21.00
N GLN A 304 7.46 -34.00 -21.43
CA GLN A 304 7.57 -34.37 -22.86
C GLN A 304 6.59 -33.56 -23.70
N LYS A 305 5.31 -33.54 -23.31
CA LYS A 305 4.23 -32.87 -24.05
C LYS A 305 4.52 -31.38 -24.25
N ILE A 306 4.96 -30.70 -23.19
CA ILE A 306 5.29 -29.26 -23.25
C ILE A 306 6.52 -29.02 -24.11
N SER A 307 7.57 -29.84 -23.98
CA SER A 307 8.76 -29.75 -24.85
C SER A 307 8.38 -29.94 -26.33
N GLU A 308 7.51 -30.90 -26.64
CA GLU A 308 7.02 -31.14 -28.01
C GLU A 308 6.22 -29.96 -28.54
N ALA A 309 5.33 -29.38 -27.72
CA ALA A 309 4.55 -28.22 -28.09
C ALA A 309 5.45 -27.01 -28.42
N LEU A 310 6.48 -26.76 -27.61
CA LEU A 310 7.47 -25.71 -27.84
C LEU A 310 8.31 -25.97 -29.10
N LYS A 311 8.78 -27.21 -29.31
CA LYS A 311 9.50 -27.64 -30.52
C LYS A 311 8.65 -27.46 -31.78
N HIS A 312 7.36 -27.79 -31.73
CA HIS A 312 6.43 -27.61 -32.84
C HIS A 312 6.27 -26.12 -33.20
N LEU A 313 6.07 -25.26 -32.19
CA LEU A 313 5.99 -23.81 -32.41
C LEU A 313 7.28 -23.26 -33.03
N LYS A 314 8.44 -23.66 -32.51
CA LYS A 314 9.76 -23.23 -33.01
C LYS A 314 9.99 -23.60 -34.48
N ARG A 315 9.49 -24.75 -34.92
CA ARG A 315 9.65 -25.27 -36.30
C ARG A 315 8.60 -24.75 -37.28
N HIS A 316 7.67 -23.90 -36.83
CA HIS A 316 6.60 -23.39 -37.68
C HIS A 316 7.14 -22.58 -38.88
N SER A 317 6.51 -22.74 -40.05
CA SER A 317 6.94 -22.12 -41.32
C SER A 317 6.99 -20.58 -41.27
N PHE A 318 6.13 -19.98 -40.44
CA PHE A 318 6.09 -18.54 -40.15
C PHE A 318 7.49 -17.94 -39.85
N PHE A 319 8.28 -18.63 -39.01
CA PHE A 319 9.59 -18.13 -38.57
C PHE A 319 10.68 -18.18 -39.64
N ARG A 320 10.44 -18.80 -40.81
CA ARG A 320 11.38 -18.81 -41.94
C ARG A 320 11.56 -17.42 -42.56
N SER A 321 10.50 -16.61 -42.54
CA SER A 321 10.48 -15.25 -43.10
C SER A 321 10.93 -14.15 -42.12
N ILE A 322 11.28 -14.52 -40.88
CA ILE A 322 11.58 -13.57 -39.79
C ILE A 322 13.08 -13.55 -39.51
N GLY A 323 13.66 -12.36 -39.48
CA GLY A 323 15.09 -12.12 -39.23
C GLY A 323 15.54 -12.37 -37.79
N SER A 324 16.81 -12.08 -37.50
CA SER A 324 17.34 -12.15 -36.13
C SER A 324 16.93 -10.94 -35.29
N PHE A 325 16.67 -11.18 -34.01
CA PHE A 325 16.39 -10.12 -33.06
C PHE A 325 17.70 -9.45 -32.64
N LYS A 326 17.81 -8.13 -32.83
CA LYS A 326 19.00 -7.33 -32.50
C LYS A 326 18.80 -6.44 -31.26
N GLY A 327 17.70 -6.62 -30.53
CA GLY A 327 17.30 -5.75 -29.42
C GLY A 327 16.16 -4.80 -29.77
N ILE A 328 15.68 -4.09 -28.74
CA ILE A 328 14.64 -3.07 -28.83
C ILE A 328 15.28 -1.73 -28.46
N ASN A 329 15.39 -0.82 -29.42
CA ASN A 329 16.00 0.50 -29.21
C ASN A 329 14.99 1.54 -28.67
N GLN A 330 13.68 1.28 -28.80
CA GLN A 330 12.57 2.11 -28.33
C GLN A 330 11.39 1.21 -27.91
N GLU A 331 10.64 1.59 -26.89
CA GLU A 331 9.52 0.79 -26.38
C GLU A 331 8.48 0.46 -27.48
N SER A 332 8.14 -0.83 -27.64
CA SER A 332 7.09 -1.25 -28.57
C SER A 332 5.73 -1.30 -27.86
N LEU A 333 4.85 -0.35 -28.20
CA LEU A 333 3.46 -0.35 -27.76
C LEU A 333 2.72 -1.66 -28.12
N VAL A 334 3.14 -2.34 -29.18
CA VAL A 334 2.58 -3.63 -29.59
C VAL A 334 2.96 -4.72 -28.59
N LEU A 335 4.23 -4.77 -28.16
CA LEU A 335 4.64 -5.70 -27.09
C LEU A 335 4.02 -5.35 -25.74
N GLN A 336 3.57 -4.11 -25.51
CA GLN A 336 2.93 -3.71 -24.27
C GLN A 336 1.41 -3.94 -24.26
N LYS A 337 0.71 -3.75 -25.39
CA LYS A 337 -0.76 -3.68 -25.42
C LYS A 337 -1.44 -4.69 -26.35
N ALA A 338 -0.75 -5.20 -27.38
CA ALA A 338 -1.41 -6.08 -28.34
C ALA A 338 -1.64 -7.48 -27.75
N THR A 339 -2.86 -8.00 -27.91
CA THR A 339 -3.26 -9.33 -27.45
C THR A 339 -2.33 -10.41 -28.03
N GLY A 340 -1.88 -11.34 -27.19
CA GLY A 340 -0.86 -12.33 -27.55
C GLY A 340 0.56 -11.79 -27.35
N TYR A 341 0.96 -10.71 -28.04
CA TYR A 341 2.32 -10.16 -27.91
C TYR A 341 2.64 -9.68 -26.50
N CYS A 342 1.69 -9.00 -25.85
CA CYS A 342 1.80 -8.60 -24.45
C CYS A 342 1.97 -9.79 -23.50
N GLN A 343 1.27 -10.89 -23.76
CA GLN A 343 1.38 -12.10 -22.93
C GLN A 343 2.77 -12.74 -23.08
N VAL A 344 3.26 -12.91 -24.31
CA VAL A 344 4.62 -13.42 -24.59
C VAL A 344 5.69 -12.52 -23.97
N TYR A 345 5.54 -11.20 -24.12
CA TYR A 345 6.48 -10.23 -23.57
C TYR A 345 6.50 -10.24 -22.03
N ARG A 346 5.32 -10.35 -21.39
CA ARG A 346 5.19 -10.51 -19.93
C ARG A 346 5.86 -11.78 -19.45
N THR A 347 5.53 -12.95 -20.02
CA THR A 347 6.16 -14.23 -19.64
C THR A 347 7.67 -14.18 -19.83
N TRP A 348 8.15 -13.65 -20.95
CA TRP A 348 9.59 -13.49 -21.21
C TRP A 348 10.27 -12.61 -20.15
N ASN A 349 9.68 -11.47 -19.79
CA ASN A 349 10.24 -10.58 -18.78
C ASN A 349 10.24 -11.22 -17.40
N ILE A 350 9.19 -11.94 -17.03
CA ILE A 350 9.11 -12.70 -15.77
C ILE A 350 10.26 -13.73 -15.70
N LEU A 351 10.42 -14.53 -16.76
CA LEU A 351 11.48 -15.53 -16.83
C LEU A 351 12.88 -14.92 -16.87
N ARG A 352 13.08 -13.84 -17.65
CA ARG A 352 14.35 -13.11 -17.73
C ARG A 352 14.76 -12.53 -16.37
N ARG A 353 13.78 -12.01 -15.61
CA ARG A 353 14.01 -11.49 -14.26
C ARG A 353 14.36 -12.60 -13.29
N ALA A 354 13.75 -13.79 -13.40
CA ALA A 354 14.16 -14.96 -12.61
C ALA A 354 15.65 -15.31 -12.79
N TYR A 355 16.23 -15.10 -13.99
CA TYR A 355 17.68 -15.26 -14.20
C TYR A 355 18.52 -14.14 -13.60
N SER A 356 18.13 -12.88 -13.77
CA SER A 356 18.87 -11.73 -13.22
C SER A 356 18.82 -11.67 -11.69
N LEU A 357 17.80 -12.30 -11.09
CA LEU A 357 17.70 -12.51 -9.65
C LEU A 357 18.82 -13.41 -9.12
N ASN A 358 19.27 -14.42 -9.89
CA ASN A 358 20.17 -15.48 -9.44
C ASN A 358 21.59 -15.00 -9.07
N ASP A 359 22.23 -14.17 -9.91
CA ASP A 359 23.59 -13.65 -9.62
C ASP A 359 23.64 -12.63 -8.47
N GLY A 360 22.51 -11.98 -8.18
CA GLY A 360 22.34 -11.08 -7.04
C GLY A 360 21.92 -11.81 -5.76
N LEU A 361 21.15 -12.91 -5.88
CA LEU A 361 20.59 -13.68 -4.78
C LEU A 361 21.64 -14.36 -3.89
N TYR A 362 22.78 -14.74 -4.48
CA TYR A 362 23.90 -15.34 -3.75
C TYR A 362 24.80 -14.30 -3.06
N ARG A 363 24.52 -13.00 -3.16
CA ARG A 363 25.50 -11.93 -2.85
C ARG A 363 24.95 -10.78 -1.99
N LEU A 364 24.20 -11.08 -0.92
CA LEU A 364 23.63 -10.14 0.06
C LEU A 364 22.31 -9.47 -0.34
N GLN A 365 21.36 -9.47 0.59
CA GLN A 365 20.89 -8.26 1.27
C GLN A 365 19.73 -8.58 2.24
N THR A 366 19.97 -8.16 3.47
CA THR A 366 19.05 -7.98 4.59
C THR A 366 17.81 -7.13 4.23
N LYS A 367 16.71 -7.33 4.97
CA LYS A 367 15.40 -6.71 4.69
C LYS A 367 15.03 -5.71 5.78
N ASP A 368 14.76 -4.45 5.41
CA ASP A 368 14.22 -3.46 6.36
C ASP A 368 12.79 -3.85 6.75
N ILE A 369 12.65 -4.49 7.92
CA ILE A 369 11.37 -4.94 8.46
C ILE A 369 10.45 -3.77 8.76
N ALA A 370 10.98 -2.59 9.09
CA ALA A 370 10.14 -1.44 9.44
C ALA A 370 9.35 -0.96 8.21
N THR A 371 10.03 -0.86 7.06
CA THR A 371 9.37 -0.52 5.79
C THR A 371 8.35 -1.56 5.37
N LEU A 372 8.67 -2.86 5.54
CA LEU A 372 7.74 -3.93 5.18
C LEU A 372 6.52 -3.99 6.08
N TYR A 373 6.71 -3.73 7.37
CA TYR A 373 5.61 -3.59 8.32
C TYR A 373 4.71 -2.41 7.94
N GLU A 374 5.29 -1.27 7.54
CA GLU A 374 4.54 -0.09 7.09
C GLU A 374 3.68 -0.38 5.85
N ILE A 375 4.26 -0.99 4.82
CA ILE A 375 3.55 -1.41 3.60
C ILE A 375 2.44 -2.42 3.94
N TRP A 376 2.73 -3.39 4.82
CA TRP A 376 1.74 -4.37 5.24
C TRP A 376 0.57 -3.74 5.99
N CYS A 377 0.83 -2.78 6.91
CA CYS A 377 -0.23 -2.02 7.57
C CYS A 377 -1.12 -1.29 6.56
N PHE A 378 -0.55 -0.71 5.49
CA PHE A 378 -1.34 -0.08 4.43
C PHE A 378 -2.26 -1.08 3.71
N ILE A 379 -1.75 -2.27 3.38
CA ILE A 379 -2.53 -3.34 2.75
C ILE A 379 -3.66 -3.80 3.69
N GLU A 380 -3.36 -3.99 4.97
CA GLU A 380 -4.34 -4.42 5.96
C GLU A 380 -5.47 -3.39 6.13
N VAL A 381 -5.14 -2.11 6.25
CA VAL A 381 -6.16 -1.03 6.31
C VAL A 381 -7.01 -1.04 5.04
N SER A 382 -6.40 -1.22 3.85
CA SER A 382 -7.13 -1.34 2.58
C SER A 382 -8.11 -2.51 2.58
N HIS A 383 -7.67 -3.70 3.02
CA HIS A 383 -8.52 -4.88 3.11
C HIS A 383 -9.68 -4.69 4.07
N ILE A 384 -9.43 -4.08 5.23
CA ILE A 384 -10.48 -3.78 6.22
C ILE A 384 -11.50 -2.81 5.62
N VAL A 385 -11.06 -1.68 5.05
CA VAL A 385 -11.96 -0.68 4.43
C VAL A 385 -12.82 -1.31 3.34
N LYS A 386 -12.21 -2.11 2.46
CA LYS A 386 -12.93 -2.84 1.40
C LYS A 386 -14.01 -3.77 1.94
N GLN A 387 -13.70 -4.53 3.00
CA GLN A 387 -14.64 -5.44 3.65
C GLN A 387 -15.80 -4.68 4.31
N GLN A 388 -15.51 -3.59 5.03
CA GLN A 388 -16.51 -2.79 5.72
C GLN A 388 -17.44 -2.02 4.76
N LEU A 389 -16.95 -1.65 3.57
CA LEU A 389 -17.77 -1.04 2.51
C LEU A 389 -18.52 -2.07 1.66
N HIS A 390 -18.32 -3.37 1.91
CA HIS A 390 -18.92 -4.48 1.15
C HIS A 390 -18.69 -4.34 -0.37
N LEU A 391 -17.43 -4.18 -0.76
CA LEU A 391 -16.98 -3.94 -2.14
C LEU A 391 -16.33 -5.18 -2.75
N GLU A 392 -16.57 -5.38 -4.05
CA GLU A 392 -15.91 -6.42 -4.85
C GLU A 392 -14.61 -5.88 -5.49
N ASP A 393 -13.78 -6.75 -6.08
CA ASP A 393 -12.53 -6.35 -6.75
C ASP A 393 -12.75 -5.31 -7.88
N LYS A 394 -13.91 -5.32 -8.52
CA LYS A 394 -14.27 -4.38 -9.60
C LYS A 394 -14.56 -2.96 -9.10
N ASP A 395 -14.89 -2.84 -7.83
CA ASP A 395 -15.28 -1.60 -7.14
C ASP A 395 -14.06 -0.87 -6.56
N VAL A 396 -12.87 -1.47 -6.69
CA VAL A 396 -11.60 -0.95 -6.20
C VAL A 396 -10.73 -0.54 -7.38
N GLU A 397 -10.56 0.77 -7.55
CA GLU A 397 -9.66 1.32 -8.56
C GLU A 397 -8.30 1.61 -7.93
N HIS A 398 -7.27 0.87 -8.36
CA HIS A 398 -5.89 1.15 -8.00
C HIS A 398 -5.32 2.18 -8.98
N HIS A 399 -5.23 3.45 -8.56
CA HIS A 399 -4.57 4.51 -9.30
C HIS A 399 -3.11 4.57 -8.89
N ASN A 400 -2.20 4.75 -9.86
CA ASN A 400 -0.77 4.47 -9.66
C ASN A 400 -0.51 3.07 -9.10
N ARG A 401 -1.32 2.09 -9.51
CA ARG A 401 -0.86 0.69 -9.48
C ARG A 401 0.49 0.73 -10.19
N MET A 402 1.57 0.36 -9.51
CA MET A 402 2.94 0.39 -10.03
C MET A 402 3.04 -0.43 -11.33
N GLU A 403 2.55 0.09 -12.44
CA GLU A 403 2.74 -0.42 -13.79
C GLU A 403 4.04 0.18 -14.29
N MET A 404 5.11 -0.51 -13.88
CA MET A 404 6.48 -0.49 -14.42
C MET A 404 6.62 0.17 -15.80
N SER A 405 6.90 1.47 -15.83
CA SER A 405 7.38 2.17 -17.03
C SER A 405 8.88 1.91 -17.21
N GLY A 406 9.24 0.70 -17.66
CA GLY A 406 10.48 0.44 -18.41
C GLY A 406 11.86 0.65 -17.75
N ALA A 407 11.97 1.40 -16.65
CA ALA A 407 13.22 1.79 -16.01
C ALA A 407 13.33 1.17 -14.61
N PHE A 408 14.46 0.52 -14.40
CA PHE A 408 14.89 -0.15 -13.18
C PHE A 408 14.98 0.80 -11.99
N THR A 409 14.33 0.44 -10.88
CA THR A 409 14.74 0.49 -9.46
C THR A 409 13.53 0.78 -8.59
N TRP A 410 13.30 -0.03 -7.57
CA TRP A 410 12.76 0.40 -6.27
C TRP A 410 13.73 1.41 -5.64
N GLU A 411 13.93 2.54 -6.28
CA GLU A 411 13.89 3.75 -5.51
C GLU A 411 12.39 3.95 -5.31
N LEU A 412 11.92 3.99 -4.06
CA LEU A 412 11.01 5.08 -3.74
C LEU A 412 11.77 6.33 -4.23
N GLY A 413 11.66 6.65 -5.53
CA GLY A 413 11.97 7.97 -6.01
C GLY A 413 11.23 8.84 -5.03
N LYS A 414 11.93 9.79 -4.41
CA LYS A 414 11.30 10.80 -3.57
C LYS A 414 10.22 11.45 -4.42
N GLY A 415 9.02 10.87 -4.50
CA GLY A 415 8.39 10.77 -5.83
C GLY A 415 6.90 10.45 -5.80
N GLU A 416 6.56 9.18 -5.64
CA GLU A 416 5.30 8.60 -6.12
C GLU A 416 4.49 7.92 -5.00
N HIS A 417 3.15 8.07 -5.05
CA HIS A 417 2.19 7.61 -4.02
C HIS A 417 1.30 6.50 -4.54
N SER A 418 1.02 5.50 -3.71
CA SER A 418 0.00 4.48 -4.00
C SER A 418 -1.37 4.99 -3.55
N ARG A 419 -2.36 4.94 -4.45
CA ARG A 419 -3.72 5.44 -4.23
C ARG A 419 -4.74 4.35 -4.53
N ILE A 420 -5.59 4.05 -3.56
CA ILE A 420 -6.69 3.10 -3.70
C ILE A 420 -7.99 3.88 -3.56
N LEU A 421 -8.81 3.83 -4.61
CA LEU A 421 -10.09 4.50 -4.66
C LEU A 421 -11.21 3.47 -4.58
N PHE A 422 -12.11 3.64 -3.62
CA PHE A 422 -13.24 2.75 -3.37
C PHE A 422 -14.52 3.40 -3.92
N ARG A 423 -15.08 2.80 -4.98
CA ARG A 423 -16.27 3.31 -5.67
C ARG A 423 -17.35 2.25 -5.76
N LYS A 424 -18.59 2.66 -5.51
CA LYS A 424 -19.77 1.79 -5.73
C LYS A 424 -20.76 2.54 -6.61
N ASP A 425 -21.17 1.91 -7.71
CA ASP A 425 -22.14 2.49 -8.67
C ASP A 425 -21.75 3.91 -9.17
N GLY A 426 -20.45 4.17 -9.32
CA GLY A 426 -19.93 5.47 -9.76
C GLY A 426 -19.80 6.53 -8.66
N VAL A 427 -20.18 6.22 -7.42
CA VAL A 427 -20.04 7.10 -6.24
C VAL A 427 -18.76 6.76 -5.49
N GLU A 428 -17.93 7.78 -5.20
CA GLU A 428 -16.76 7.66 -4.34
C GLU A 428 -17.19 7.52 -2.87
N LEU A 429 -16.77 6.42 -2.23
CA LEU A 429 -17.07 6.14 -0.83
C LEU A 429 -15.87 6.40 0.07
N ALA A 430 -14.67 6.02 -0.40
CA ALA A 430 -13.44 6.23 0.34
C ALA A 430 -12.23 6.31 -0.59
N GLU A 431 -11.18 6.92 -0.09
CA GLU A 431 -9.87 7.02 -0.73
C GLU A 431 -8.79 6.68 0.31
N LEU A 432 -7.86 5.80 -0.03
CA LEU A 432 -6.72 5.43 0.81
C LEU A 432 -5.41 5.72 0.09
N VAL A 433 -4.53 6.48 0.73
CA VAL A 433 -3.25 6.93 0.14
C VAL A 433 -2.08 6.54 1.02
N TYR A 434 -1.03 6.01 0.39
CA TYR A 434 0.25 5.69 1.04
C TYR A 434 1.29 6.79 0.82
N ASN A 435 1.91 7.22 1.92
CA ASN A 435 3.01 8.18 2.03
C ASN A 435 2.80 9.49 1.24
N PRO A 436 1.66 10.20 1.32
CA PRO A 436 1.37 11.38 0.50
C PRO A 436 2.43 12.50 0.62
N LYS A 437 2.76 13.14 -0.50
CA LYS A 437 3.60 14.35 -0.52
C LYS A 437 2.75 15.59 -0.47
N ASN A 438 3.19 16.50 0.39
CA ASN A 438 2.79 17.90 0.37
C ASN A 438 4.02 18.72 -0.04
N SER A 439 4.24 18.88 -1.35
CA SER A 439 5.23 19.83 -1.87
C SER A 439 4.50 20.98 -2.55
N ASP A 440 4.71 22.21 -2.07
CA ASP A 440 4.12 23.46 -2.58
C ASP A 440 4.49 23.79 -4.05
N LYS A 441 5.26 22.93 -4.71
CA LYS A 441 5.73 23.09 -6.08
C LYS A 441 5.64 21.75 -6.80
N GLU A 442 4.49 21.49 -7.42
CA GLU A 442 4.33 20.86 -8.75
C GLU A 442 2.88 20.40 -8.95
N ASN A 443 2.20 21.13 -9.85
CA ASN A 443 1.04 20.79 -10.69
C ASN A 443 0.29 19.47 -10.44
N ASP A 444 -1.01 19.62 -10.21
CA ASP A 444 -2.10 19.06 -11.03
C ASP A 444 -1.87 17.66 -11.60
N ASN A 445 -2.26 16.63 -10.82
CA ASN A 445 -3.13 15.51 -11.23
C ASN A 445 -2.93 14.21 -10.42
N VAL A 446 -1.97 14.13 -9.49
CA VAL A 446 -1.59 12.81 -8.91
C VAL A 446 -1.41 12.80 -7.37
N GLY A 447 -1.37 13.95 -6.70
CA GLY A 447 -1.49 14.04 -5.24
C GLY A 447 -2.94 14.15 -4.80
N MET A 448 -3.24 13.69 -3.57
CA MET A 448 -4.52 13.93 -2.90
C MET A 448 -4.77 15.45 -2.93
N LYS A 449 -5.70 15.89 -3.79
CA LYS A 449 -5.90 17.33 -4.06
C LYS A 449 -6.17 18.02 -2.72
N ASP A 450 -5.55 19.19 -2.55
CA ASP A 450 -5.92 20.20 -1.53
C ASP A 450 -5.38 20.01 -0.09
N LEU A 451 -4.56 18.99 0.20
CA LEU A 451 -3.84 18.90 1.49
C LEU A 451 -2.60 19.83 1.50
N ILE A 452 -2.57 20.78 2.43
CA ILE A 452 -1.53 21.80 2.57
C ILE A 452 -0.88 21.73 3.94
N VAL A 453 0.45 21.88 3.96
CA VAL A 453 1.24 21.97 5.19
C VAL A 453 2.01 23.29 5.16
N PRO A 454 1.46 24.39 5.72
CA PRO A 454 2.03 25.73 5.57
C PRO A 454 3.41 25.95 6.20
N THR A 455 3.88 25.01 7.02
CA THR A 455 5.07 25.19 7.87
C THR A 455 6.18 24.22 7.48
N VAL A 456 6.30 23.09 8.20
CA VAL A 456 7.33 22.07 7.99
C VAL A 456 6.66 20.85 7.35
N PRO A 457 7.26 20.25 6.30
CA PRO A 457 6.70 19.07 5.66
C PRO A 457 6.30 17.98 6.67
N GLN A 458 5.03 17.63 6.70
CA GLN A 458 4.48 16.50 7.46
C GLN A 458 4.17 15.36 6.50
N LYS A 459 4.53 14.13 6.87
CA LYS A 459 4.37 12.93 6.03
C LYS A 459 3.74 11.81 6.86
N PRO A 460 2.40 11.74 6.94
CA PRO A 460 1.74 10.56 7.48
C PRO A 460 1.99 9.36 6.55
N ASP A 461 2.08 8.16 7.13
CA ASP A 461 2.34 6.95 6.33
C ASP A 461 1.10 6.54 5.53
N ILE A 462 -0.10 6.66 6.12
CA ILE A 462 -1.36 6.22 5.53
C ILE A 462 -2.42 7.30 5.77
N VAL A 463 -3.18 7.66 4.74
CA VAL A 463 -4.28 8.62 4.84
C VAL A 463 -5.55 7.98 4.30
N LEU A 464 -6.57 7.88 5.15
CA LEU A 464 -7.91 7.43 4.81
C LEU A 464 -8.87 8.62 4.74
N GLN A 465 -9.43 8.87 3.57
CA GLN A 465 -10.52 9.81 3.36
C GLN A 465 -11.83 9.04 3.20
N LEU A 466 -12.83 9.39 4.01
CA LEU A 466 -14.20 8.91 3.84
C LEU A 466 -15.04 10.03 3.21
N THR A 467 -15.74 9.70 2.13
CA THR A 467 -16.64 10.63 1.45
C THR A 467 -18.05 10.46 2.03
N LYS A 468 -18.57 11.53 2.62
CA LYS A 468 -19.87 11.60 3.26
C LYS A 468 -20.75 12.60 2.52
N ASN A 469 -22.03 12.28 2.36
CA ASN A 469 -23.00 13.10 1.62
C ASN A 469 -24.17 13.55 2.50
N ASP A 470 -24.10 13.33 3.82
CA ASP A 470 -25.19 13.55 4.77
C ASP A 470 -25.32 15.00 5.26
N LEU A 471 -24.22 15.77 5.33
CA LEU A 471 -24.24 17.20 5.66
C LEU A 471 -24.04 18.10 4.44
N GLN A 472 -23.04 17.77 3.64
CA GLN A 472 -22.71 18.45 2.40
C GLN A 472 -22.34 17.39 1.38
N GLN A 473 -22.82 17.56 0.15
CA GLN A 473 -22.47 16.66 -0.94
C GLN A 473 -20.94 16.68 -1.17
N GLY A 474 -20.32 15.50 -1.15
CA GLY A 474 -18.88 15.35 -1.35
C GLY A 474 -18.03 15.76 -0.15
N MET A 475 -18.58 15.83 1.07
CA MET A 475 -17.78 16.15 2.26
C MET A 475 -16.73 15.06 2.52
N LYS A 476 -15.46 15.45 2.61
CA LYS A 476 -14.36 14.53 2.93
C LYS A 476 -14.01 14.60 4.41
N MET A 477 -13.86 13.43 5.03
CA MET A 477 -13.37 13.28 6.40
C MET A 477 -12.05 12.53 6.39
N THR A 478 -10.98 13.20 6.82
CA THR A 478 -9.62 12.65 6.74
C THR A 478 -9.17 12.06 8.10
N TYR A 479 -8.69 10.82 8.05
CA TYR A 479 -8.14 10.07 9.17
C TYR A 479 -6.70 9.64 8.83
N LEU A 480 -5.78 9.92 9.74
CA LEU A 480 -4.37 9.62 9.55
C LEU A 480 -4.00 8.34 10.28
N PHE A 481 -3.27 7.45 9.61
CA PHE A 481 -2.68 6.26 10.21
C PHE A 481 -1.17 6.30 9.98
N ASP A 482 -0.42 5.90 10.98
CA ASP A 482 1.04 5.98 10.96
C ASP A 482 1.60 4.70 11.59
N ALA A 483 2.37 3.95 10.80
CA ALA A 483 2.86 2.64 11.18
C ALA A 483 4.22 2.79 11.85
N LYS A 484 4.32 2.32 13.09
CA LYS A 484 5.54 2.47 13.89
C LYS A 484 6.01 1.12 14.39
N TYR A 485 7.12 0.68 13.80
CA TYR A 485 7.79 -0.57 14.15
C TYR A 485 8.62 -0.46 15.45
N ARG A 486 7.97 -0.04 16.55
CA ARG A 486 8.62 0.24 17.84
C ARG A 486 7.67 -0.09 19.00
N LEU A 487 8.25 -0.51 20.12
CA LEU A 487 7.55 -0.81 21.38
C LEU A 487 8.22 -0.04 22.52
N ASN A 488 7.42 0.60 23.38
CA ASN A 488 7.92 1.34 24.55
C ASN A 488 8.07 0.43 25.78
N GLY A 489 7.06 -0.41 26.04
CA GLY A 489 7.02 -1.37 27.15
C GLY A 489 5.66 -2.02 27.31
N LYS A 490 5.45 -2.75 28.41
CA LYS A 490 4.17 -3.38 28.76
C LYS A 490 3.51 -2.69 29.96
N GLU A 491 2.26 -2.27 29.81
CA GLU A 491 1.41 -1.80 30.91
C GLU A 491 0.26 -2.78 31.11
N LYS A 492 0.13 -3.37 32.30
CA LYS A 492 -0.92 -4.35 32.63
C LYS A 492 -1.04 -5.49 31.61
N GLY A 493 0.09 -5.99 31.11
CA GLY A 493 0.14 -7.08 30.13
C GLY A 493 -0.06 -6.67 28.67
N VAL A 494 -0.26 -5.38 28.38
CA VAL A 494 -0.46 -4.86 27.02
C VAL A 494 0.77 -4.06 26.57
N ASP A 495 1.28 -4.36 25.37
CA ASP A 495 2.35 -3.58 24.75
C ASP A 495 1.87 -2.16 24.41
N THR A 496 2.74 -1.18 24.63
CA THR A 496 2.45 0.24 24.42
C THR A 496 3.29 0.83 23.27
N PRO A 497 2.70 1.72 22.46
CA PRO A 497 3.42 2.45 21.42
C PRO A 497 4.40 3.46 22.05
N PRO A 498 5.38 3.95 21.28
CA PRO A 498 6.25 5.05 21.72
C PRO A 498 5.47 6.36 21.95
N ASP A 499 5.76 7.07 23.05
CA ASP A 499 5.11 8.35 23.36
C ASP A 499 5.40 9.42 22.29
N ASP A 500 6.58 9.38 21.65
CA ASP A 500 6.95 10.28 20.55
C ASP A 500 6.06 10.08 19.31
N ALA A 501 5.59 8.85 19.06
CA ALA A 501 4.68 8.55 17.97
C ALA A 501 3.28 9.15 18.24
N ILE A 502 2.77 9.06 19.47
CA ILE A 502 1.49 9.69 19.84
C ILE A 502 1.57 11.21 19.70
N ASN A 503 2.67 11.81 20.16
CA ASN A 503 2.91 13.26 20.00
C ASN A 503 3.03 13.68 18.52
N GLN A 504 3.52 12.79 17.65
CA GLN A 504 3.55 13.02 16.20
C GLN A 504 2.13 13.12 15.62
N MET A 505 1.17 12.33 16.10
CA MET A 505 -0.23 12.42 15.64
C MET A 505 -0.89 13.75 16.03
N HIS A 506 -0.61 14.28 17.22
CA HIS A 506 -1.04 15.63 17.60
C HIS A 506 -0.50 16.69 16.64
N ARG A 507 0.79 16.59 16.28
CA ARG A 507 1.40 17.49 15.31
C ARG A 507 0.77 17.39 13.93
N TYR A 508 0.54 16.17 13.42
CA TYR A 508 -0.08 15.97 12.11
C TYR A 508 -1.50 16.54 12.05
N ARG A 509 -2.33 16.26 13.06
CA ARG A 509 -3.69 16.80 13.14
C ARG A 509 -3.74 18.32 13.10
N ASP A 510 -2.79 18.98 13.76
CA ASP A 510 -2.81 20.44 13.91
C ASP A 510 -2.04 21.18 12.79
N ALA A 511 -1.14 20.49 12.08
CA ALA A 511 -0.28 21.07 11.03
C ALA A 511 -0.75 20.80 9.60
N ILE A 512 -1.62 19.80 9.38
CA ILE A 512 -2.14 19.43 8.06
C ILE A 512 -3.51 20.10 7.86
N TYR A 513 -3.61 20.94 6.84
CA TYR A 513 -4.80 21.71 6.50
C TYR A 513 -5.34 21.29 5.13
N TYR A 514 -6.60 21.61 4.87
CA TYR A 514 -7.22 21.50 3.56
C TYR A 514 -7.43 22.88 2.96
N LYS A 515 -7.20 23.04 1.66
CA LYS A 515 -7.46 24.29 0.93
C LYS A 515 -8.21 24.02 -0.36
N ASP A 516 -9.49 24.37 -0.32
CA ASP A 516 -10.36 24.39 -1.48
C ASP A 516 -9.85 25.38 -2.54
N TYR A 517 -9.84 25.00 -3.82
CA TYR A 517 -9.36 25.84 -4.92
C TYR A 517 -10.12 27.17 -5.01
N ASP A 518 -11.42 27.17 -4.65
CA ASP A 518 -12.29 28.35 -4.71
C ASP A 518 -12.26 29.21 -3.44
N SER A 519 -11.73 28.70 -2.31
CA SER A 519 -11.71 29.42 -1.02
C SER A 519 -10.28 29.66 -0.53
N LYS A 520 -9.91 30.92 -0.27
CA LYS A 520 -8.59 31.26 0.30
C LYS A 520 -8.41 30.83 1.76
N ALA A 521 -9.45 30.34 2.43
CA ALA A 521 -9.42 29.96 3.83
C ALA A 521 -8.87 28.53 4.01
N LEU A 522 -7.90 28.36 4.90
CA LEU A 522 -7.45 27.05 5.34
C LEU A 522 -8.53 26.42 6.22
N LYS A 523 -8.95 25.21 5.88
CA LYS A 523 -9.92 24.42 6.65
C LYS A 523 -9.19 23.29 7.39
N LYS A 524 -9.68 22.94 8.57
CA LYS A 524 -9.23 21.75 9.30
C LYS A 524 -10.07 20.57 8.84
N GLU A 525 -9.46 19.65 8.07
CA GLU A 525 -10.13 18.44 7.60
C GLU A 525 -9.70 17.18 8.37
N VAL A 526 -8.50 17.19 8.96
CA VAL A 526 -8.00 16.05 9.74
C VAL A 526 -8.80 15.90 11.03
N ILE A 527 -9.54 14.80 11.13
CA ILE A 527 -10.41 14.49 12.27
C ILE A 527 -9.64 13.76 13.37
N GLY A 528 -8.75 12.84 12.99
CA GLY A 528 -8.04 11.98 13.93
C GLY A 528 -6.74 11.40 13.39
N GLY A 529 -5.93 10.88 14.31
CA GLY A 529 -4.62 10.31 14.01
C GLY A 529 -4.33 9.07 14.87
N TYR A 530 -3.96 7.98 14.24
CA TYR A 530 -3.86 6.67 14.88
C TYR A 530 -2.52 5.99 14.58
N ILE A 531 -1.88 5.45 15.62
CA ILE A 531 -0.65 4.66 15.47
C ILE A 531 -0.98 3.18 15.28
N LEU A 532 -0.38 2.55 14.27
CA LEU A 532 -0.37 1.09 14.08
C LEU A 532 1.00 0.57 14.53
N PHE A 533 1.04 -0.35 15.50
CA PHE A 533 2.30 -0.83 16.05
C PHE A 533 2.27 -2.34 16.34
N PRO A 534 3.43 -3.03 16.34
CA PRO A 534 3.49 -4.49 16.48
C PRO A 534 3.33 -4.91 17.96
N GLY A 535 2.30 -4.43 18.65
CA GLY A 535 2.02 -4.75 20.06
C GLY A 535 1.20 -6.03 20.25
N ASP A 536 1.37 -6.68 21.40
CA ASP A 536 0.53 -7.77 21.90
C ASP A 536 -0.34 -7.33 23.08
N GLY A 537 -1.34 -8.15 23.40
CA GLY A 537 -2.14 -8.02 24.60
C GLY A 537 -3.45 -8.79 24.47
N GLU A 538 -4.06 -9.14 25.60
CA GLU A 538 -5.43 -9.64 25.58
C GLU A 538 -6.39 -8.53 25.13
N ARG A 539 -7.34 -8.86 24.25
CA ARG A 539 -8.26 -7.89 23.64
C ARG A 539 -8.97 -7.00 24.65
N ASN A 540 -9.41 -7.57 25.77
CA ASN A 540 -10.11 -6.82 26.82
C ASN A 540 -9.19 -5.79 27.50
N ASP A 541 -7.93 -6.17 27.74
CA ASP A 541 -6.93 -5.28 28.32
C ASP A 541 -6.51 -4.19 27.33
N VAL A 542 -6.37 -4.54 26.05
CA VAL A 542 -6.12 -3.57 24.97
C VAL A 542 -7.25 -2.55 24.88
N ALA A 543 -8.51 -3.00 24.90
CA ALA A 543 -9.68 -2.10 24.89
C ALA A 543 -9.75 -1.20 26.14
N MET A 544 -9.13 -1.63 27.25
CA MET A 544 -9.03 -0.87 28.49
C MET A 544 -7.75 -0.03 28.60
N SER A 545 -6.82 -0.17 27.64
CA SER A 545 -5.56 0.54 27.61
C SER A 545 -5.75 2.05 27.46
N LYS A 546 -4.78 2.81 27.97
CA LYS A 546 -4.79 4.27 27.94
C LYS A 546 -4.98 4.81 26.52
N PHE A 547 -4.14 4.37 25.58
CA PHE A 547 -4.10 4.89 24.21
C PHE A 547 -5.27 4.41 23.34
N TYR A 548 -5.95 3.32 23.71
CA TYR A 548 -7.20 2.95 23.06
C TYR A 548 -8.36 3.83 23.54
N LYS A 549 -8.43 4.14 24.83
CA LYS A 549 -9.48 5.02 25.39
C LYS A 549 -9.42 6.44 24.85
N THR A 550 -8.21 6.99 24.66
CA THR A 550 -8.03 8.35 24.14
C THR A 550 -8.57 8.53 22.72
N ILE A 551 -8.80 7.44 21.96
CA ILE A 551 -9.47 7.50 20.65
C ILE A 551 -10.85 8.14 20.80
N LYS A 552 -11.62 7.77 21.84
CA LYS A 552 -12.95 8.34 22.09
C LYS A 552 -12.90 9.77 22.61
N ASP A 553 -11.84 10.10 23.34
CA ASP A 553 -11.74 11.40 24.03
C ASP A 553 -11.17 12.50 23.13
N VAL A 554 -10.15 12.20 22.31
CA VAL A 554 -9.39 13.21 21.55
C VAL A 554 -9.16 12.83 20.08
N ASN A 555 -9.77 11.74 19.58
CA ASN A 555 -9.55 11.17 18.24
C ASN A 555 -8.08 10.87 17.93
N ILE A 556 -7.26 10.62 18.97
CA ILE A 556 -5.86 10.22 18.85
C ILE A 556 -5.61 9.01 19.74
N GLY A 557 -4.96 7.99 19.18
CA GLY A 557 -4.66 6.77 19.92
C GLY A 557 -3.83 5.79 19.11
N ALA A 558 -3.87 4.52 19.52
CA ALA A 558 -3.08 3.48 18.89
C ALA A 558 -3.80 2.13 18.87
N PHE A 559 -3.52 1.35 17.84
CA PHE A 559 -3.99 -0.02 17.65
C PHE A 559 -2.81 -0.99 17.56
N PRO A 560 -2.76 -2.04 18.40
CA PRO A 560 -1.84 -3.13 18.16
C PRO A 560 -2.27 -3.88 16.89
N LEU A 561 -1.35 -4.04 15.94
CA LEU A 561 -1.59 -4.70 14.67
C LEU A 561 -0.42 -5.62 14.33
N ARG A 562 -0.68 -6.93 14.34
CA ARG A 562 0.31 -7.98 14.04
C ARG A 562 -0.23 -8.96 13.00
N PRO A 563 0.63 -9.52 12.15
CA PRO A 563 0.23 -10.58 11.24
C PRO A 563 -0.33 -11.78 12.00
N LYS A 564 -1.37 -12.42 11.45
CA LYS A 564 -2.09 -13.55 12.07
C LYS A 564 -2.80 -13.26 13.41
N ASP A 565 -2.72 -12.05 13.95
CA ASP A 565 -3.48 -11.68 15.16
C ASP A 565 -4.91 -11.26 14.80
N THR A 566 -5.79 -12.25 14.67
CA THR A 566 -7.21 -12.02 14.42
C THR A 566 -7.95 -11.38 15.60
N ARG A 567 -7.42 -11.45 16.83
CA ARG A 567 -8.14 -11.00 18.03
C ARG A 567 -8.10 -9.49 18.17
N ASN A 568 -6.91 -8.90 18.03
CA ASN A 568 -6.73 -7.45 18.15
C ASN A 568 -7.10 -6.71 16.87
N ARG A 569 -6.97 -7.35 15.70
CA ARG A 569 -7.43 -6.82 14.41
C ARG A 569 -8.90 -6.38 14.44
N VAL A 570 -9.77 -7.10 15.14
CA VAL A 570 -11.20 -6.75 15.28
C VAL A 570 -11.41 -5.35 15.87
N LEU A 571 -10.50 -4.86 16.73
CA LEU A 571 -10.63 -3.52 17.29
C LEU A 571 -10.50 -2.43 16.22
N LEU A 572 -9.57 -2.61 15.28
CA LEU A 572 -9.40 -1.72 14.14
C LEU A 572 -10.57 -1.86 13.15
N GLU A 573 -11.05 -3.08 12.93
CA GLU A 573 -12.23 -3.34 12.08
C GLU A 573 -13.48 -2.64 12.61
N GLN A 574 -13.80 -2.83 13.90
CA GLN A 574 -14.92 -2.18 14.57
C GLN A 574 -14.78 -0.65 14.56
N PHE A 575 -13.56 -0.15 14.74
CA PHE A 575 -13.31 1.27 14.68
C PHE A 575 -13.56 1.86 13.28
N ILE A 576 -13.04 1.22 12.22
CA ILE A 576 -13.26 1.65 10.84
C ILE A 576 -14.74 1.53 10.46
N GLU A 577 -15.41 0.46 10.89
CA GLU A 577 -16.86 0.28 10.74
C GLU A 577 -17.63 1.43 11.38
N ASP A 578 -17.29 1.80 12.62
CA ASP A 578 -17.87 2.95 13.32
C ASP A 578 -17.64 4.24 12.55
N LEU A 579 -16.43 4.51 12.05
CA LEU A 579 -16.15 5.69 11.22
C LEU A 579 -17.01 5.75 9.95
N ILE A 580 -17.21 4.60 9.29
CA ILE A 580 -18.02 4.50 8.08
C ILE A 580 -19.51 4.69 8.38
N LYS A 581 -20.04 4.13 9.47
CA LYS A 581 -21.46 4.22 9.84
C LYS A 581 -21.85 5.54 10.48
N ARG A 582 -20.90 6.19 11.15
CA ARG A 582 -21.14 7.43 11.88
C ARG A 582 -21.54 8.57 10.95
N LYS A 583 -22.55 9.33 11.38
CA LYS A 583 -22.99 10.53 10.67
C LYS A 583 -22.01 11.67 10.88
N SER A 584 -21.83 12.51 9.86
CA SER A 584 -20.83 13.57 9.84
C SER A 584 -21.02 14.58 10.98
N TYR A 585 -22.26 14.89 11.38
CA TYR A 585 -22.49 15.82 12.50
C TYR A 585 -21.96 15.29 13.83
N GLU A 586 -22.06 13.97 14.08
CA GLU A 586 -21.58 13.36 15.33
C GLU A 586 -20.06 13.38 15.40
N THR A 587 -19.41 13.16 14.24
CA THR A 587 -17.97 13.23 14.11
C THR A 587 -17.47 14.64 14.39
N ILE A 588 -18.08 15.67 13.79
CA ILE A 588 -17.66 17.08 13.99
C ILE A 588 -17.98 17.55 15.40
N ALA A 589 -19.13 17.17 15.99
CA ALA A 589 -19.49 17.52 17.36
C ALA A 589 -18.51 16.97 18.41
N GLN A 590 -17.81 15.87 18.09
CA GLN A 590 -16.76 15.31 18.96
C GLN A 590 -15.37 15.89 18.70
N VAL A 591 -15.16 16.65 17.62
CA VAL A 591 -13.92 17.40 17.43
C VAL A 591 -13.92 18.49 18.49
N ILE A 592 -13.03 18.36 19.48
CA ILE A 592 -12.95 19.28 20.62
C ILE A 592 -12.85 20.72 20.09
N PRO A 593 -13.87 21.57 20.30
CA PRO A 593 -13.79 22.95 19.87
C PRO A 593 -12.68 23.65 20.65
N GLN A 594 -11.95 24.56 19.99
CA GLN A 594 -11.10 25.49 20.74
C GLN A 594 -11.98 26.25 21.72
N LYS A 595 -11.53 26.42 22.96
CA LYS A 595 -12.32 27.04 24.03
C LYS A 595 -12.86 28.40 23.57
N GLY A 596 -14.17 28.50 23.32
CA GLY A 596 -14.85 29.70 22.81
C GLY A 596 -15.26 29.68 21.32
N ALA A 597 -14.87 28.66 20.56
CA ALA A 597 -15.32 28.44 19.17
C ALA A 597 -16.51 27.47 19.17
N TYR A 598 -17.70 27.95 18.83
CA TYR A 598 -18.84 27.08 18.55
C TYR A 598 -18.82 26.74 17.06
N VAL A 599 -18.77 25.45 16.72
CA VAL A 599 -18.95 25.01 15.33
C VAL A 599 -20.44 24.75 15.13
N GLU A 600 -21.13 25.66 14.46
CA GLU A 600 -22.53 25.45 14.06
C GLU A 600 -22.55 24.60 12.79
N ILE A 601 -22.99 23.35 12.91
CA ILE A 601 -23.06 22.41 11.80
C ILE A 601 -24.50 22.36 11.33
N GLY A 602 -24.75 22.88 10.13
CA GLY A 602 -26.09 22.97 9.55
C GLY A 602 -26.62 24.40 9.66
N ASN A 603 -26.35 25.20 8.63
CA ASN A 603 -26.76 26.60 8.66
C ASN A 603 -28.28 26.75 8.47
N ARG A 604 -28.99 25.77 7.91
CA ARG A 604 -30.43 25.89 7.61
C ARG A 604 -31.29 25.77 8.87
N VAL A 605 -32.16 26.75 9.06
CA VAL A 605 -33.09 26.86 10.19
C VAL A 605 -34.49 27.22 9.69
N LEU A 606 -35.48 26.46 10.14
CA LEU A 606 -36.88 26.73 9.83
C LEU A 606 -37.51 27.53 10.96
N ILE A 607 -37.93 28.75 10.67
CA ILE A 607 -38.72 29.55 11.59
C ILE A 607 -40.18 29.22 11.36
N GLY A 608 -40.88 28.72 12.39
CA GLY A 608 -42.30 28.38 12.29
C GLY A 608 -43.15 29.12 13.30
N LEU A 609 -44.33 29.56 12.87
CA LEU A 609 -45.31 30.20 13.75
C LEU A 609 -45.83 29.21 14.78
N VAL A 610 -45.76 29.57 16.06
CA VAL A 610 -46.42 28.87 17.17
C VAL A 610 -47.63 29.67 17.61
N LYS A 611 -48.83 29.10 17.43
CA LYS A 611 -50.10 29.71 17.85
C LYS A 611 -50.33 29.49 19.34
N GLU A 612 -50.98 30.46 19.99
CA GLU A 612 -51.40 30.38 21.40
C GLU A 612 -52.31 29.18 21.70
N GLU A 613 -53.02 28.70 20.68
CA GLU A 613 -53.92 27.55 20.75
C GLU A 613 -53.17 26.20 20.91
N ASN A 614 -51.86 26.17 20.63
CA ASN A 614 -51.05 24.97 20.76
C ASN A 614 -50.78 24.64 22.25
N LYS A 615 -51.09 23.42 22.72
CA LYS A 615 -50.81 22.99 24.11
C LYS A 615 -49.33 23.06 24.51
N GLN A 616 -48.41 23.06 23.55
CA GLN A 616 -46.96 23.23 23.79
C GLN A 616 -46.55 24.71 23.86
N TYR A 617 -47.44 25.67 23.60
CA TYR A 617 -47.15 27.11 23.62
C TYR A 617 -46.49 27.58 24.93
N PRO A 618 -46.97 27.21 26.14
CA PRO A 618 -46.29 27.57 27.38
C PRO A 618 -44.87 26.98 27.47
N LYS A 619 -44.68 25.76 26.94
CA LYS A 619 -43.37 25.10 26.94
C LYS A 619 -42.37 25.73 25.97
N PHE A 620 -42.84 26.38 24.90
CA PHE A 620 -41.97 27.19 24.05
C PHE A 620 -41.55 28.49 24.74
N LEU A 621 -42.36 29.03 25.65
CA LEU A 621 -41.96 30.19 26.47
C LEU A 621 -40.93 29.81 27.54
N ASP A 622 -41.03 28.59 28.09
CA ASP A 622 -40.12 28.07 29.10
C ASP A 622 -38.91 27.31 28.51
N SER A 623 -38.72 27.34 27.20
CA SER A 623 -37.65 26.63 26.47
C SER A 623 -37.65 25.09 26.65
N THR A 624 -38.77 24.47 27.06
CA THR A 624 -38.92 23.03 27.35
C THR A 624 -39.78 22.25 26.35
N ALA A 625 -40.18 22.87 25.24
CA ALA A 625 -40.99 22.23 24.21
C ALA A 625 -40.26 21.04 23.56
N THR A 626 -40.99 19.95 23.36
CA THR A 626 -40.47 18.71 22.75
C THR A 626 -41.14 18.34 21.44
N LEU A 627 -42.17 19.09 21.03
CA LEU A 627 -42.95 18.78 19.85
C LEU A 627 -43.51 20.05 19.21
N TYR A 628 -43.35 20.16 17.89
CA TYR A 628 -44.04 21.13 17.05
C TYR A 628 -44.84 20.39 15.97
N TYR A 629 -45.98 20.91 15.56
CA TYR A 629 -46.72 20.42 14.40
C TYR A 629 -47.07 21.56 13.45
N THR A 630 -47.05 21.27 12.16
CA THR A 630 -47.32 22.24 11.09
C THR A 630 -48.81 22.52 10.97
N GLY A 631 -49.16 23.61 10.28
CA GLY A 631 -50.55 23.86 9.85
C GLY A 631 -51.03 22.87 8.77
N LYS A 632 -52.24 23.10 8.25
CA LYS A 632 -52.89 22.27 7.21
C LYS A 632 -52.12 22.23 5.88
N GLN A 633 -51.24 23.19 5.63
CA GLN A 633 -50.41 23.28 4.43
C GLN A 633 -48.96 23.44 4.85
N PHE A 634 -48.09 22.59 4.31
CA PHE A 634 -46.64 22.73 4.41
C PHE A 634 -46.07 22.99 3.01
N PRO A 635 -45.22 24.02 2.81
CA PRO A 635 -44.69 24.34 1.50
C PRO A 635 -43.89 23.17 0.90
N THR A 636 -44.24 22.73 -0.32
CA THR A 636 -43.51 21.68 -1.05
C THR A 636 -42.10 22.11 -1.48
N THR A 637 -41.80 23.41 -1.40
CA THR A 637 -40.47 23.98 -1.66
C THR A 637 -39.45 23.70 -0.56
N ILE A 638 -39.89 23.30 0.63
CA ILE A 638 -38.99 23.02 1.76
C ILE A 638 -38.63 21.52 1.74
N ALA A 639 -37.36 21.23 1.47
CA ALA A 639 -36.84 19.87 1.47
C ALA A 639 -36.71 19.35 2.91
N LEU A 640 -37.58 18.41 3.28
CA LEU A 640 -37.64 17.86 4.65
C LEU A 640 -36.38 17.12 5.09
N GLN A 641 -35.64 16.57 4.13
CA GLN A 641 -34.40 15.82 4.36
C GLN A 641 -33.23 16.71 4.85
N ASP A 642 -33.31 18.03 4.61
CA ASP A 642 -32.23 18.99 4.91
C ASP A 642 -32.56 19.89 6.12
N LEU A 643 -33.68 19.64 6.80
CA LEU A 643 -34.16 20.41 7.95
C LEU A 643 -33.53 19.90 9.25
N HIS A 644 -32.62 20.68 9.82
CA HIS A 644 -31.89 20.31 11.03
C HIS A 644 -32.33 21.12 12.27
N PHE A 645 -32.66 22.40 12.09
CA PHE A 645 -33.01 23.30 13.18
C PHE A 645 -34.37 23.96 12.97
N PHE A 646 -35.03 24.24 14.09
CA PHE A 646 -36.32 24.91 14.18
C PHE A 646 -36.24 26.07 15.19
N MET A 647 -36.79 27.22 14.82
CA MET A 647 -36.97 28.36 15.72
C MET A 647 -38.46 28.70 15.83
N PRO A 648 -39.06 28.66 17.04
CA PRO A 648 -40.44 29.06 17.22
C PRO A 648 -40.55 30.58 17.10
N TYR A 649 -41.40 31.03 16.17
CA TYR A 649 -41.85 32.41 16.15
C TYR A 649 -43.15 32.54 16.95
N ILE A 650 -43.10 33.34 18.00
CA ILE A 650 -44.26 33.66 18.82
C ILE A 650 -44.75 35.06 18.46
N LYS A 651 -45.99 35.15 17.97
CA LYS A 651 -46.57 36.42 17.52
C LYS A 651 -46.49 37.48 18.62
N GLY A 652 -45.92 38.63 18.29
CA GLY A 652 -45.74 39.76 19.22
C GLY A 652 -44.56 39.64 20.20
N LYS A 653 -43.94 38.46 20.33
CA LYS A 653 -42.73 38.25 21.13
C LYS A 653 -41.48 38.08 20.28
N GLY A 654 -41.58 37.46 19.10
CA GLY A 654 -40.43 37.25 18.23
C GLY A 654 -39.85 35.83 18.29
N ILE A 655 -38.62 35.69 17.80
CA ILE A 655 -37.81 34.47 17.86
C ILE A 655 -36.74 34.61 18.96
N GLN A 656 -36.37 33.51 19.61
CA GLN A 656 -35.36 33.51 20.67
C GLN A 656 -34.55 32.22 20.74
N ASP A 657 -35.24 31.09 20.90
CA ASP A 657 -34.62 29.78 21.16
C ASP A 657 -34.43 28.97 19.89
N VAL A 658 -33.39 28.13 19.88
CA VAL A 658 -33.08 27.18 18.81
C VAL A 658 -33.36 25.77 19.29
N TYR A 659 -34.12 25.03 18.49
CA TYR A 659 -34.41 23.62 18.69
C TYR A 659 -33.82 22.80 17.55
N GLU A 660 -33.31 21.62 17.87
CA GLU A 660 -32.90 20.60 16.91
C GLU A 660 -34.11 19.73 16.57
N ILE A 661 -34.29 19.46 15.29
CA ILE A 661 -35.32 18.54 14.79
C ILE A 661 -34.73 17.12 14.86
N VAL A 662 -35.11 16.38 15.90
CA VAL A 662 -34.64 15.00 16.13
C VAL A 662 -35.31 14.05 15.14
N LYS A 663 -36.57 14.32 14.80
CA LYS A 663 -37.38 13.46 13.92
C LYS A 663 -38.52 14.25 13.28
N VAL A 664 -38.76 13.96 12.00
CA VAL A 664 -39.96 14.42 11.27
C VAL A 664 -40.87 13.22 11.03
N ARG A 665 -42.15 13.34 11.38
CA ARG A 665 -43.16 12.32 11.11
C ARG A 665 -44.50 12.93 10.69
N THR A 666 -45.30 12.19 9.96
CA THR A 666 -46.67 12.61 9.61
C THR A 666 -47.61 12.23 10.75
N ILE A 667 -48.45 13.17 11.20
CA ILE A 667 -49.45 12.96 12.24
C ILE A 667 -50.86 13.06 11.67
N THR A 668 -51.78 12.28 12.24
CA THR A 668 -53.19 12.25 11.84
C THR A 668 -54.04 13.18 12.71
N ASN A 669 -55.22 13.57 12.22
CA ASN A 669 -56.16 14.41 12.99
C ASN A 669 -56.52 13.87 14.37
N LYS A 670 -56.47 12.54 14.60
CA LYS A 670 -56.76 11.96 15.93
C LYS A 670 -55.67 12.31 16.94
N GLU A 671 -54.41 12.37 16.52
CA GLU A 671 -53.28 12.79 17.36
C GLU A 671 -53.26 14.31 17.54
N VAL A 672 -53.60 15.08 16.49
CA VAL A 672 -53.76 16.53 16.58
C VAL A 672 -54.86 16.88 17.59
N LYS A 673 -56.00 16.17 17.60
CA LYS A 673 -57.09 16.36 18.58
C LYS A 673 -56.69 16.12 20.04
N GLN A 674 -55.70 15.25 20.31
CA GLN A 674 -55.15 15.09 21.67
C GLN A 674 -54.29 16.29 22.08
N ILE A 675 -53.75 17.02 21.10
CA ILE A 675 -52.81 18.14 21.26
C ILE A 675 -53.54 19.50 21.14
N ASP A 676 -54.67 19.60 20.45
CA ASP A 676 -55.40 20.85 20.16
C ASP A 676 -56.88 20.55 19.82
N GLU A 677 -57.84 21.05 20.62
CA GLU A 677 -59.26 20.64 20.58
C GLU A 677 -60.13 21.43 19.58
N LYS A 678 -59.69 22.58 19.07
CA LYS A 678 -60.53 23.50 18.29
C LYS A 678 -60.36 23.44 16.76
N ASP A 679 -59.44 22.64 16.24
CA ASP A 679 -59.09 22.62 14.81
C ASP A 679 -59.79 21.46 14.06
N ALA A 680 -61.13 21.43 14.16
CA ALA A 680 -61.99 20.38 13.63
C ALA A 680 -62.64 20.80 12.30
N ASP A 681 -61.93 20.59 11.17
CA ASP A 681 -62.52 20.19 9.87
C ASP A 681 -61.44 20.22 8.77
N SER A 682 -60.90 19.04 8.43
CA SER A 682 -60.36 18.65 7.11
C SER A 682 -59.51 17.38 7.24
N GLU A 683 -59.67 16.38 6.37
CA GLU A 683 -58.86 15.14 6.26
C GLU A 683 -57.39 15.36 5.83
N THR A 684 -56.70 16.35 6.41
CA THR A 684 -55.37 16.78 5.97
C THR A 684 -54.28 16.20 6.87
N LEU A 685 -53.35 15.43 6.29
CA LEU A 685 -52.10 14.98 6.92
C LEU A 685 -51.23 16.20 7.30
N ARG A 686 -50.66 16.21 8.52
CA ARG A 686 -49.77 17.27 9.01
C ARG A 686 -48.39 16.70 9.35
N LEU A 687 -47.36 17.53 9.37
CA LEU A 687 -46.03 17.14 9.83
C LEU A 687 -45.85 17.49 11.30
N ALA A 688 -45.14 16.64 12.03
CA ALA A 688 -44.70 16.86 13.39
C ALA A 688 -43.18 16.75 13.48
N PHE A 689 -42.59 17.70 14.18
CA PHE A 689 -41.17 17.76 14.50
C PHE A 689 -40.99 17.42 15.98
N GLU A 690 -40.29 16.34 16.26
CA GLU A 690 -39.80 16.05 17.61
C GLU A 690 -38.57 16.93 17.86
N LEU A 691 -38.63 17.73 18.91
CA LEU A 691 -37.70 18.82 19.16
C LEU A 691 -36.84 18.55 20.40
N ARG A 692 -35.57 18.95 20.32
CA ARG A 692 -34.65 19.04 21.46
C ARG A 692 -34.12 20.47 21.57
N HIS A 693 -34.31 21.11 22.73
CA HIS A 693 -33.78 22.45 22.94
C HIS A 693 -32.24 22.43 22.89
N VAL A 694 -31.65 23.34 22.12
CA VAL A 694 -30.19 23.46 21.93
C VAL A 694 -29.65 24.64 22.72
N ARG A 695 -30.11 25.86 22.40
CA ARG A 695 -29.59 27.10 22.98
C ARG A 695 -30.52 28.29 22.76
N LYS A 696 -30.25 29.38 23.48
CA LYS A 696 -30.78 30.73 23.20
C LYS A 696 -29.94 31.40 22.12
N GLN A 697 -30.56 31.78 21.00
CA GLN A 697 -29.90 32.56 19.93
C GLN A 697 -29.80 34.03 20.32
N TYR A 698 -30.87 34.58 20.92
CA TYR A 698 -30.92 35.98 21.33
C TYR A 698 -31.15 36.11 22.84
N ALA A 699 -30.43 37.05 23.47
CA ALA A 699 -30.61 37.35 24.89
C ALA A 699 -32.02 37.90 25.19
N THR A 700 -32.57 38.68 24.25
CA THR A 700 -33.94 39.18 24.25
C THR A 700 -34.66 38.74 22.96
N PRO A 701 -35.95 38.37 23.02
CA PRO A 701 -36.72 38.00 21.84
C PRO A 701 -36.66 39.07 20.74
N GLN A 702 -36.40 38.64 19.51
CA GLN A 702 -36.25 39.52 18.34
C GLN A 702 -37.47 39.42 17.43
N LEU A 703 -38.08 40.55 17.11
CA LEU A 703 -39.19 40.58 16.15
C LEU A 703 -38.66 40.28 14.75
N ILE A 704 -39.46 39.60 13.94
CA ILE A 704 -39.10 39.26 12.56
C ILE A 704 -40.01 39.94 11.56
N ASP A 705 -39.54 40.11 10.33
CA ASP A 705 -40.34 40.59 9.22
C ASP A 705 -41.32 39.51 8.73
N THR A 706 -42.52 39.55 9.30
CA THR A 706 -43.62 38.62 8.98
C THR A 706 -44.09 38.68 7.53
N SER A 707 -43.70 39.69 6.74
CA SER A 707 -44.03 39.76 5.32
C SER A 707 -43.33 38.66 4.50
N LYS A 708 -42.23 38.10 5.03
CA LYS A 708 -41.44 37.03 4.40
C LYS A 708 -41.93 35.62 4.75
N LEU A 709 -42.99 35.47 5.54
CA LEU A 709 -43.56 34.16 5.88
C LEU A 709 -44.27 33.53 4.67
N ILE A 710 -43.75 32.39 4.21
CA ILE A 710 -44.40 31.53 3.23
C ILE A 710 -45.72 31.04 3.83
N ASN A 711 -46.83 31.26 3.11
CA ASN A 711 -48.19 30.92 3.56
C ASN A 711 -48.52 31.44 4.97
N TYR A 712 -47.91 32.56 5.38
CA TYR A 712 -48.03 33.15 6.73
C TYR A 712 -47.63 32.23 7.89
N THR A 713 -46.87 31.16 7.62
CA THR A 713 -46.58 30.12 8.62
C THR A 713 -45.10 29.79 8.77
N PHE A 714 -44.28 29.90 7.72
CA PHE A 714 -42.86 29.48 7.76
C PHE A 714 -41.90 30.46 7.09
N ILE A 715 -40.71 30.63 7.63
CA ILE A 715 -39.53 31.18 6.94
C ILE A 715 -38.47 30.07 6.90
N ASP A 716 -38.03 29.73 5.71
CA ASP A 716 -36.92 28.82 5.46
C ASP A 716 -35.68 29.68 5.19
N THR A 717 -34.70 29.63 6.09
CA THR A 717 -33.52 30.52 6.07
C THR A 717 -32.30 29.79 6.58
N SER A 718 -31.16 30.47 6.59
CA SER A 718 -29.96 30.05 7.30
C SER A 718 -29.66 30.92 8.54
N PHE A 719 -28.85 30.42 9.48
CA PHE A 719 -28.35 31.17 10.64
C PHE A 719 -27.57 32.41 10.22
N ASP A 720 -26.82 32.35 9.12
CA ASP A 720 -26.06 33.48 8.57
C ASP A 720 -26.96 34.61 8.05
N GLU A 721 -28.18 34.26 7.62
CA GLU A 721 -29.15 35.21 7.06
C GLU A 721 -30.17 35.69 8.09
N LEU A 722 -30.18 35.15 9.32
CA LEU A 722 -31.19 35.44 10.36
C LEU A 722 -31.34 36.94 10.64
N ASP A 723 -30.22 37.67 10.71
CA ASP A 723 -30.24 39.12 10.96
C ASP A 723 -30.96 39.90 9.85
N GLY A 724 -31.01 39.36 8.63
CA GLY A 724 -31.78 39.93 7.51
C GLY A 724 -33.29 39.76 7.62
N PHE A 725 -33.76 39.00 8.61
CA PHE A 725 -35.18 38.79 8.94
C PHE A 725 -35.59 39.46 10.25
N VAL A 726 -34.65 39.82 11.11
CA VAL A 726 -34.91 40.52 12.38
C VAL A 726 -35.19 42.02 12.12
N LYS A 727 -36.13 42.60 12.87
CA LYS A 727 -36.56 44.01 12.77
C LYS A 727 -35.94 44.91 13.81
#